data_AF-A0A3E2HRQ8-F1
#
_entry.id   AF-A0A3E2HRQ8-F1
#
_cell.length_a   1.000
_cell.length_b   1.000
_cell.length_c   1.000
_cell.angle_alpha   90.00
_cell.angle_beta   90.00
_cell.angle_gamma   90.00
#
_symmetry.space_group_name_H-M   'P 1'
#
loop_
_entity.id
_entity.type
_entity.pdbx_description
1 polymer ?
#
loop_
_entity_poly.entity_id
_entity_poly.type
_entity_poly.pdbx_seq_one_letter_code
_entity_poly.pdbx_strand_id
1 'polypeptide(L)'
;MAKDKKSKSEGKKKKIEEKKKKQEKKSGKKEQAKRSKVDDSDAESVDLDEVLAEYAKRQEQFLKVVEASSEIPKPRASSTLIASPSNSNELFLFGGEYFNGALAAFFNDLYVYLIDRDEWRLITSPNTPLPRSGHAWCRGGNAGGIYLFGGEFSSPKQGTFHHYNDFWHLDPSSREWTRIETKGKSPPARSGHRMTYYKNYIILFGGFQDTSQQTKYLADLWIYDTTNFVWYNPPLPISTQKPDARSSFSFLPHELGAVLYGGYSRVKATVTGRQTKGGGQSQRNILKPMIHQDCFFLKINQPAANSPPNTPPTVRWERRKKPANAPNPARAGSTMTYHKGRGISFGGVHDVEESEEGIDSEFFNNLFAWNIERNRYFPLTLRKPRNDQRKGQASDRVGRRGRGQANDDELLRNLAALEAGRSLADVDQMEIEKPKEELDDKEPPKKVSLMEFPHPRFNAQLAVQDDILYIYGGTFEKGDREFTFDDMYTIDLGKLDGVKQIFSREPENWLGSEDEDSEEDGDSDGDEDDDDDDDEEDEEQGDVSMSVERPWSESKRKSKQIDEETVETASIDSAIFDETPDDSTVATSVDDGLPHPRPFESRREFFQRTGNEWQELLMTSLRWKGVQPETLTVKEIKTRAFEMSEEKWWDAREEIRALEDEQEEAGIGEVVSLADRGDSGGVGRRR
;
A
#
# COMPACT_ATOMS: atom_id res chain seq x y z
N MET A 1 66.77 71.87 4.04
CA MET A 1 65.88 70.69 4.17
C MET A 1 66.11 70.00 5.51
N ALA A 2 65.05 69.41 6.06
CA ALA A 2 65.05 68.38 7.11
C ALA A 2 65.59 68.76 8.52
N LYS A 3 64.76 69.39 9.37
CA LYS A 3 64.77 69.07 10.82
C LYS A 3 63.50 69.39 11.63
N ASP A 4 62.59 70.25 11.16
CA ASP A 4 61.42 70.65 11.98
C ASP A 4 60.07 69.93 11.74
N LYS A 5 60.01 68.92 10.87
CA LYS A 5 58.77 68.13 10.65
C LYS A 5 58.68 66.82 11.45
N LYS A 6 59.73 66.40 12.16
CA LYS A 6 59.77 65.09 12.85
C LYS A 6 59.21 65.13 14.30
N SER A 7 59.32 66.26 15.01
CA SER A 7 58.88 66.37 16.41
C SER A 7 57.35 66.49 16.60
N LYS A 8 56.61 67.02 15.61
CA LYS A 8 55.13 67.10 15.66
C LYS A 8 54.42 65.76 15.38
N SER A 9 55.10 64.79 14.77
CA SER A 9 54.55 63.46 14.44
C SER A 9 54.61 62.49 15.64
N GLU A 10 55.70 62.51 16.41
CA GLU A 10 55.86 61.65 17.59
C GLU A 10 54.94 62.03 18.76
N GLY A 11 54.67 63.33 18.96
CA GLY A 11 53.72 63.78 19.99
C GLY A 11 52.28 63.37 19.71
N LYS A 12 51.90 63.21 18.44
CA LYS A 12 50.54 62.78 18.04
C LYS A 12 50.39 61.25 18.16
N LYS A 13 51.44 60.48 17.89
CA LYS A 13 51.45 59.01 18.10
C LYS A 13 51.40 58.64 19.58
N LYS A 14 52.18 59.30 20.45
CA LYS A 14 52.15 59.04 21.90
C LYS A 14 50.80 59.35 22.55
N LYS A 15 50.10 60.40 22.09
CA LYS A 15 48.74 60.74 22.57
C LYS A 15 47.65 59.75 22.11
N ILE A 16 47.85 59.06 20.99
CA ILE A 16 46.93 58.04 20.48
C ILE A 16 47.16 56.71 21.20
N GLU A 17 48.41 56.35 21.51
CA GLU A 17 48.74 55.16 22.31
C GLU A 17 48.31 55.30 23.78
N GLU A 18 48.44 56.48 24.40
CA GLU A 18 47.88 56.71 25.74
C GLU A 18 46.36 56.66 25.77
N LYS A 19 45.67 57.13 24.71
CA LYS A 19 44.21 56.99 24.59
C LYS A 19 43.78 55.54 24.39
N LYS A 20 44.50 54.74 23.61
CA LYS A 20 44.24 53.29 23.46
C LYS A 20 44.48 52.53 24.76
N LYS A 21 45.59 52.79 25.47
CA LYS A 21 45.87 52.16 26.78
C LYS A 21 44.87 52.57 27.88
N LYS A 22 44.29 53.77 27.82
CA LYS A 22 43.18 54.17 28.74
C LYS A 22 41.83 53.55 28.37
N GLN A 23 41.62 53.19 27.09
CA GLN A 23 40.43 52.46 26.63
C GLN A 23 40.52 50.97 26.97
N GLU A 24 41.69 50.35 26.82
CA GLU A 24 41.97 48.96 27.20
C GLU A 24 41.92 48.76 28.73
N LYS A 25 42.38 49.75 29.53
CA LYS A 25 42.19 49.71 31.00
C LYS A 25 40.74 49.91 31.45
N LYS A 26 39.86 50.45 30.59
CA LYS A 26 38.41 50.55 30.86
C LYS A 26 37.64 49.31 30.43
N SER A 27 38.08 48.57 29.40
CA SER A 27 37.51 47.27 29.03
C SER A 27 37.91 46.18 30.04
N GLY A 28 39.18 46.14 30.46
CA GLY A 28 39.66 45.16 31.45
C GLY A 28 38.99 45.29 32.83
N LYS A 29 38.64 46.51 33.28
CA LYS A 29 37.85 46.69 34.51
C LYS A 29 36.38 46.29 34.37
N LYS A 30 35.84 46.27 33.15
CA LYS A 30 34.46 45.82 32.88
C LYS A 30 34.38 44.28 32.81
N GLU A 31 35.45 43.63 32.35
CA GLU A 31 35.59 42.16 32.40
C GLU A 31 35.86 41.64 33.81
N GLN A 32 36.67 42.35 34.61
CA GLN A 32 36.91 41.95 36.00
C GLN A 32 35.68 42.14 36.90
N ALA A 33 34.85 43.17 36.66
CA ALA A 33 33.58 43.37 37.36
C ALA A 33 32.46 42.41 36.91
N LYS A 34 32.59 41.78 35.73
CA LYS A 34 31.72 40.66 35.32
C LYS A 34 32.16 39.33 35.92
N ARG A 35 33.47 39.14 36.16
CA ARG A 35 33.99 37.93 36.84
C ARG A 35 33.73 37.90 38.34
N SER A 36 33.64 39.05 39.01
CA SER A 36 33.36 39.11 40.46
C SER A 36 31.87 39.12 40.82
N LYS A 37 31.00 38.69 39.91
CA LYS A 37 29.55 38.59 40.13
C LYS A 37 29.01 37.21 39.72
N VAL A 38 29.87 36.19 39.81
CA VAL A 38 29.61 34.78 39.52
C VAL A 38 29.80 33.97 40.81
N ASP A 39 29.22 34.46 41.91
CA ASP A 39 29.30 33.77 43.21
C ASP A 39 27.95 33.78 43.95
N ASP A 40 26.85 33.84 43.18
CA ASP A 40 25.49 33.60 43.71
C ASP A 40 24.46 33.45 42.55
N SER A 41 24.52 32.34 41.80
CA SER A 41 23.34 31.73 41.15
C SER A 41 23.73 30.40 40.50
N ASP A 42 23.37 29.34 41.20
CA ASP A 42 23.34 27.95 40.74
C ASP A 42 22.24 27.76 39.68
N ALA A 43 22.48 28.26 38.47
CA ALA A 43 21.66 28.01 37.29
C ALA A 43 22.59 27.99 36.08
N GLU A 44 22.80 26.80 35.54
CA GLU A 44 23.53 26.57 34.29
C GLU A 44 23.05 27.57 33.22
N SER A 45 23.90 28.51 32.83
CA SER A 45 23.59 29.40 31.71
C SER A 45 23.81 28.64 30.41
N VAL A 46 22.94 27.67 30.16
CA VAL A 46 22.83 26.97 28.88
C VAL A 46 22.58 28.03 27.81
N ASP A 47 23.44 28.08 26.79
CA ASP A 47 23.25 29.00 25.67
C ASP A 47 21.98 28.57 24.91
N LEU A 48 20.87 29.27 25.17
CA LEU A 48 19.57 28.98 24.59
C LEU A 48 19.62 28.93 23.06
N ASP A 49 20.48 29.72 22.41
CA ASP A 49 20.61 29.72 20.96
C ASP A 49 21.29 28.43 20.46
N GLU A 50 22.28 27.90 21.20
CA GLU A 50 22.96 26.65 20.89
C GLU A 50 22.03 25.45 21.09
N VAL A 51 21.27 25.43 22.18
CA VAL A 51 20.28 24.38 22.45
C VAL A 51 19.15 24.42 21.43
N LEU A 52 18.61 25.59 21.10
CA LEU A 52 17.60 25.71 20.03
C LEU A 52 18.14 25.26 18.68
N ALA A 53 19.40 25.55 18.36
CA ALA A 53 20.03 25.08 17.13
C ALA A 53 20.26 23.56 17.13
N GLU A 54 20.58 22.96 18.28
CA GLU A 54 20.70 21.51 18.41
C GLU A 54 19.33 20.82 18.29
N TYR A 55 18.29 21.36 18.91
CA TYR A 55 16.91 20.91 18.71
C TYR A 55 16.49 21.04 17.25
N ALA A 56 16.81 22.15 16.58
CA ALA A 56 16.52 22.32 15.15
C ALA A 56 17.24 21.27 14.29
N LYS A 57 18.52 20.98 14.55
CA LYS A 57 19.27 19.94 13.83
C LYS A 57 18.73 18.54 14.10
N ARG A 58 18.37 18.21 15.35
CA ARG A 58 17.75 16.92 15.70
C ARG A 58 16.39 16.78 15.01
N GLN A 59 15.61 17.85 14.97
CA GLN A 59 14.33 17.88 14.27
C GLN A 59 14.49 17.73 12.75
N GLU A 60 15.46 18.41 12.14
CA GLU A 60 15.79 18.24 10.72
C GLU A 60 16.23 16.81 10.40
N GLN A 61 17.03 16.18 11.28
CA GLN A 61 17.42 14.77 11.13
C GLN A 61 16.22 13.84 11.25
N PHE A 62 15.33 14.08 12.22
CA PHE A 62 14.12 13.30 12.40
C PHE A 62 13.18 13.41 11.20
N LEU A 63 13.01 14.62 10.65
CA LEU A 63 12.15 14.91 9.49
C LEU A 63 12.78 14.53 8.14
N LYS A 64 14.06 14.15 8.13
CA LYS A 64 14.80 13.91 6.89
C LYS A 64 14.23 12.72 6.12
N VAL A 65 13.84 12.97 4.88
CA VAL A 65 13.53 11.90 3.92
C VAL A 65 14.84 11.23 3.49
N VAL A 66 14.89 9.91 3.63
CA VAL A 66 16.03 9.08 3.23
C VAL A 66 15.66 8.29 1.98
N GLU A 67 16.52 8.35 0.98
CA GLU A 67 16.43 7.56 -0.24
C GLU A 67 17.60 6.57 -0.25
N ALA A 68 17.30 5.28 -0.30
CA ALA A 68 18.28 4.21 -0.41
C ALA A 68 18.01 3.38 -1.65
N SER A 69 19.08 2.89 -2.29
CA SER A 69 18.96 1.81 -3.27
C SER A 69 18.31 0.61 -2.58
N SER A 70 17.34 -0.01 -3.26
CA SER A 70 16.55 -1.09 -2.69
C SER A 70 16.51 -2.27 -3.63
N GLU A 71 16.35 -3.45 -3.04
CA GLU A 71 15.83 -4.58 -3.78
C GLU A 71 14.42 -4.30 -4.30
N ILE A 72 13.99 -5.15 -5.22
CA ILE A 72 12.72 -5.04 -5.90
C ILE A 72 11.59 -5.20 -4.88
N PRO A 73 10.50 -4.42 -4.99
CA PRO A 73 9.41 -4.51 -4.03
C PRO A 73 8.85 -5.93 -3.95
N LYS A 74 8.51 -6.37 -2.74
CA LYS A 74 7.87 -7.68 -2.51
C LYS A 74 6.54 -7.79 -3.28
N PRO A 75 6.09 -9.03 -3.60
CA PRO A 75 4.76 -9.30 -4.16
C PRO A 75 3.68 -8.54 -3.41
N ARG A 76 2.85 -7.82 -4.16
CA ARG A 76 1.78 -7.00 -3.58
C ARG A 76 0.59 -6.83 -4.51
N ALA A 77 -0.58 -7.17 -3.99
CA ALA A 77 -1.87 -6.86 -4.54
C ALA A 77 -2.35 -5.51 -4.02
N SER A 78 -3.38 -4.94 -4.66
CA SER A 78 -4.11 -3.76 -4.16
C SER A 78 -3.23 -2.53 -3.82
N SER A 79 -1.99 -2.49 -4.35
CA SER A 79 -1.08 -1.37 -4.31
C SER A 79 -1.42 -0.38 -5.42
N THR A 80 -0.76 0.78 -5.41
CA THR A 80 -0.95 1.78 -6.46
C THR A 80 0.37 2.15 -7.12
N LEU A 81 0.35 2.25 -8.46
CA LEU A 81 1.49 2.68 -9.29
C LEU A 81 1.09 3.96 -10.04
N ILE A 82 1.94 4.98 -10.02
CA ILE A 82 1.69 6.23 -10.74
C ILE A 82 2.98 6.77 -11.33
N ALA A 83 2.88 7.22 -12.56
CA ALA A 83 3.96 7.92 -13.21
C ALA A 83 4.11 9.33 -12.61
N SER A 84 5.35 9.75 -12.34
CA SER A 84 5.63 11.04 -11.71
C SER A 84 5.04 12.19 -12.53
N PRO A 85 4.32 13.15 -11.90
CA PRO A 85 3.77 14.29 -12.61
C PRO A 85 4.82 15.36 -12.94
N SER A 86 6.00 15.32 -12.30
CA SER A 86 7.05 16.33 -12.42
C SER A 86 8.34 15.81 -13.07
N ASN A 87 8.58 14.50 -13.08
CA ASN A 87 9.80 13.90 -13.63
C ASN A 87 9.45 12.73 -14.57
N SER A 88 9.85 12.81 -15.84
CA SER A 88 9.57 11.73 -16.79
C SER A 88 10.36 10.44 -16.54
N ASN A 89 11.33 10.47 -15.64
CA ASN A 89 12.20 9.36 -15.33
C ASN A 89 11.73 8.52 -14.12
N GLU A 90 10.60 8.84 -13.50
CA GLU A 90 10.21 8.27 -12.21
C GLU A 90 8.80 7.68 -12.24
N LEU A 91 8.66 6.51 -11.63
CA LEU A 91 7.38 5.93 -11.24
C LEU A 91 7.36 5.75 -9.72
N PHE A 92 6.23 6.03 -9.10
CA PHE A 92 6.00 5.80 -7.68
C PHE A 92 5.11 4.57 -7.49
N LEU A 93 5.48 3.72 -6.55
CA LEU A 93 4.70 2.57 -6.07
C LEU A 93 4.49 2.71 -4.57
N PHE A 94 3.26 2.56 -4.09
CA PHE A 94 2.96 2.69 -2.67
C PHE A 94 1.96 1.65 -2.17
N GLY A 95 2.23 1.16 -0.96
CA GLY A 95 1.37 0.30 -0.17
C GLY A 95 1.02 -1.03 -0.86
N GLY A 96 -0.17 -1.54 -0.57
CA GLY A 96 -0.66 -2.84 -1.01
C GLY A 96 -0.65 -3.89 0.10
N GLU A 97 -1.01 -5.10 -0.26
CA GLU A 97 -1.03 -6.26 0.64
C GLU A 97 -0.45 -7.50 -0.03
N TYR A 98 -0.05 -8.45 0.77
CA TYR A 98 0.34 -9.79 0.34
C TYR A 98 -0.36 -10.81 1.21
N PHE A 99 -0.94 -11.83 0.59
CA PHE A 99 -1.56 -12.95 1.27
C PHE A 99 -0.90 -14.25 0.81
N ASN A 100 -0.47 -15.07 1.76
CA ASN A 100 0.23 -16.33 1.49
C ASN A 100 -0.62 -17.58 1.77
N GLY A 101 -1.93 -17.40 1.95
CA GLY A 101 -2.87 -18.46 2.30
C GLY A 101 -3.21 -18.59 3.77
N ALA A 102 -2.41 -18.00 4.65
CA ALA A 102 -2.66 -18.01 6.08
C ALA A 102 -2.61 -16.63 6.71
N LEU A 103 -1.67 -15.78 6.26
CA LEU A 103 -1.41 -14.48 6.82
C LEU A 103 -1.40 -13.41 5.73
N ALA A 104 -2.03 -12.28 6.05
CA ALA A 104 -1.98 -11.05 5.29
C ALA A 104 -0.91 -10.11 5.88
N ALA A 105 -0.09 -9.54 4.99
CA ALA A 105 0.86 -8.48 5.31
C ALA A 105 0.48 -7.22 4.53
N PHE A 106 0.47 -6.06 5.20
CA PHE A 106 0.16 -4.77 4.59
C PHE A 106 1.42 -3.92 4.54
N PHE A 107 1.56 -3.14 3.47
CA PHE A 107 2.74 -2.32 3.25
C PHE A 107 2.43 -0.82 3.35
N ASN A 108 3.43 -0.04 3.76
CA ASN A 108 3.43 1.43 3.72
C ASN A 108 4.70 2.00 3.06
N ASP A 109 5.51 1.16 2.44
CA ASP A 109 6.72 1.58 1.76
C ASP A 109 6.39 2.39 0.48
N LEU A 110 7.15 3.47 0.27
CA LEU A 110 7.14 4.24 -0.97
C LEU A 110 8.37 3.87 -1.78
N TYR A 111 8.16 3.27 -2.95
CA TYR A 111 9.25 3.02 -3.90
C TYR A 111 9.23 4.02 -5.05
N VAL A 112 10.42 4.35 -5.52
CA VAL A 112 10.65 5.08 -6.76
C VAL A 112 11.41 4.17 -7.71
N TYR A 113 10.85 3.95 -8.89
CA TYR A 113 11.56 3.29 -9.98
C TYR A 113 12.16 4.35 -10.92
N LEU A 114 13.48 4.33 -11.05
CA LEU A 114 14.24 5.19 -11.97
C LEU A 114 14.35 4.52 -13.34
N ILE A 115 13.71 5.09 -14.35
CA ILE A 115 13.53 4.50 -15.67
C ILE A 115 14.86 4.40 -16.45
N ASP A 116 15.70 5.42 -16.36
CA ASP A 116 17.00 5.52 -17.04
C ASP A 116 18.03 4.53 -16.49
N ARG A 117 18.02 4.32 -15.17
CA ARG A 117 18.96 3.48 -14.44
C ARG A 117 18.46 2.07 -14.20
N ASP A 118 17.17 1.83 -14.41
CA ASP A 118 16.55 0.54 -14.13
C ASP A 118 16.75 0.11 -12.67
N GLU A 119 16.50 1.05 -11.76
CA GLU A 119 16.81 0.90 -10.33
C GLU A 119 15.58 1.23 -9.49
N TRP A 120 15.30 0.38 -8.50
CA TRP A 120 14.32 0.68 -7.45
C TRP A 120 15.00 1.36 -6.26
N ARG A 121 14.33 2.37 -5.71
CA ARG A 121 14.77 3.07 -4.51
C ARG A 121 13.65 3.11 -3.50
N LEU A 122 13.99 2.80 -2.25
CA LEU A 122 13.08 2.90 -1.12
C LEU A 122 13.19 4.29 -0.51
N ILE A 123 12.04 4.94 -0.37
CA ILE A 123 11.91 6.23 0.30
C ILE A 123 11.37 5.98 1.70
N THR A 124 12.16 6.36 2.69
CA THR A 124 11.75 6.36 4.09
C THR A 124 11.48 7.79 4.54
N SER A 125 10.26 8.04 5.01
CA SER A 125 9.85 9.31 5.60
C SER A 125 9.19 9.05 6.96
N PRO A 126 9.45 9.85 7.99
CA PRO A 126 8.78 9.72 9.29
C PRO A 126 7.26 9.96 9.21
N ASN A 127 6.82 10.76 8.23
CA ASN A 127 5.41 11.11 8.04
C ASN A 127 4.71 10.23 7.01
N THR A 128 5.21 9.02 6.77
CA THR A 128 4.63 8.09 5.79
C THR A 128 3.24 7.62 6.25
N PRO A 129 2.24 7.52 5.35
CA PRO A 129 0.93 6.98 5.72
C PRO A 129 1.05 5.57 6.30
N LEU A 130 0.16 5.18 7.22
CA LEU A 130 0.15 3.83 7.81
C LEU A 130 -0.07 2.72 6.76
N PRO A 131 0.32 1.46 7.04
CA PRO A 131 0.16 0.31 6.13
C PRO A 131 -1.27 0.18 5.62
N ARG A 132 -1.42 0.06 4.29
CA ARG A 132 -2.73 0.07 3.65
C ARG A 132 -2.76 -0.57 2.27
N SER A 133 -3.87 -1.22 1.96
CA SER A 133 -4.22 -1.70 0.63
C SER A 133 -5.54 -1.06 0.17
N GLY A 134 -5.88 -1.19 -1.12
CA GLY A 134 -7.18 -0.74 -1.64
C GLY A 134 -7.41 0.77 -1.59
N HIS A 135 -6.37 1.55 -1.30
CA HIS A 135 -6.37 3.01 -1.33
C HIS A 135 -6.41 3.50 -2.79
N ALA A 136 -6.79 4.76 -2.99
CA ALA A 136 -6.68 5.38 -4.29
C ALA A 136 -5.72 6.57 -4.21
N TRP A 137 -4.98 6.78 -5.29
CA TRP A 137 -4.23 8.01 -5.49
C TRP A 137 -4.40 8.56 -6.90
N CYS A 138 -4.12 9.85 -7.09
CA CYS A 138 -4.07 10.45 -8.41
C CYS A 138 -3.14 11.67 -8.43
N ARG A 139 -2.76 12.09 -9.64
CA ARG A 139 -2.05 13.37 -9.84
C ARG A 139 -2.94 14.55 -9.42
N GLY A 140 -2.34 15.64 -8.95
CA GLY A 140 -3.08 16.85 -8.58
C GLY A 140 -3.53 17.75 -9.73
N GLY A 141 -3.34 17.32 -10.98
CA GLY A 141 -3.60 18.14 -12.15
C GLY A 141 -2.75 19.41 -12.15
N ASN A 142 -3.40 20.57 -12.20
CA ASN A 142 -2.73 21.87 -12.18
C ASN A 142 -2.12 22.22 -10.82
N ALA A 143 -2.58 21.58 -9.74
CA ALA A 143 -2.05 21.81 -8.40
C ALA A 143 -0.65 21.18 -8.21
N GLY A 144 -0.25 20.27 -9.10
CA GLY A 144 0.93 19.43 -8.90
C GLY A 144 0.72 18.38 -7.81
N GLY A 145 1.75 17.58 -7.56
CA GLY A 145 1.74 16.57 -6.51
C GLY A 145 0.92 15.31 -6.80
N ILE A 146 0.95 14.39 -5.85
CA ILE A 146 0.17 13.15 -5.83
C ILE A 146 -0.69 13.16 -4.58
N TYR A 147 -1.98 12.87 -4.72
CA TYR A 147 -2.94 12.85 -3.61
C TYR A 147 -3.41 11.43 -3.37
N LEU A 148 -3.46 11.00 -2.11
CA LEU A 148 -3.88 9.67 -1.68
C LEU A 148 -5.01 9.77 -0.66
N PHE A 149 -6.03 8.93 -0.77
CA PHE A 149 -7.12 8.86 0.21
C PHE A 149 -7.41 7.41 0.61
N GLY A 150 -7.72 7.24 1.89
CA GLY A 150 -8.32 6.02 2.44
C GLY A 150 -7.47 4.77 2.24
N GLY A 151 -8.16 3.65 1.96
CA GLY A 151 -7.60 2.30 1.99
C GLY A 151 -8.06 1.53 3.21
N GLU A 152 -7.56 0.31 3.35
CA GLU A 152 -7.83 -0.55 4.49
C GLU A 152 -6.59 -1.24 5.02
N PHE A 153 -6.69 -1.67 6.27
CA PHE A 153 -5.75 -2.54 6.95
C PHE A 153 -6.55 -3.67 7.60
N SER A 154 -6.03 -4.88 7.57
CA SER A 154 -6.63 -5.98 8.33
C SER A 154 -5.61 -6.63 9.27
N SER A 155 -6.11 -7.29 10.31
CA SER A 155 -5.28 -8.16 11.13
C SER A 155 -4.67 -9.27 10.27
N PRO A 156 -3.52 -9.86 10.64
CA PRO A 156 -2.85 -10.87 9.80
C PRO A 156 -3.75 -12.05 9.40
N LYS A 157 -4.71 -12.46 10.23
CA LYS A 157 -5.68 -13.52 9.91
C LYS A 157 -6.95 -13.03 9.21
N GLN A 158 -6.99 -11.77 8.76
CA GLN A 158 -8.11 -11.11 8.08
C GLN A 158 -9.45 -11.16 8.84
N GLY A 159 -9.42 -11.25 10.17
CA GLY A 159 -10.65 -11.32 10.99
C GLY A 159 -11.28 -9.96 11.27
N THR A 160 -10.50 -8.90 11.18
CA THR A 160 -10.89 -7.51 11.48
C THR A 160 -10.34 -6.58 10.43
N PHE A 161 -11.19 -5.70 9.91
CA PHE A 161 -10.85 -4.70 8.89
C PHE A 161 -11.02 -3.30 9.45
N HIS A 162 -10.02 -2.45 9.20
CA HIS A 162 -10.04 -1.03 9.50
C HIS A 162 -9.95 -0.25 8.19
N HIS A 163 -10.92 0.63 7.93
CA HIS A 163 -10.87 1.52 6.76
C HIS A 163 -10.39 2.90 7.18
N TYR A 164 -9.46 3.45 6.40
CA TYR A 164 -8.96 4.80 6.60
C TYR A 164 -9.85 5.83 5.91
N ASN A 165 -9.94 7.03 6.51
CA ASN A 165 -10.56 8.24 5.94
C ASN A 165 -9.58 9.42 5.83
N ASP A 166 -8.30 9.16 6.04
CA ASP A 166 -7.24 10.16 5.98
C ASP A 166 -6.93 10.54 4.53
N PHE A 167 -6.40 11.75 4.37
CA PHE A 167 -6.07 12.34 3.09
C PHE A 167 -4.64 12.84 3.10
N TRP A 168 -3.87 12.48 2.09
CA TRP A 168 -2.43 12.70 2.03
C TRP A 168 -2.02 13.35 0.72
N HIS A 169 -0.96 14.15 0.78
CA HIS A 169 -0.27 14.70 -0.37
C HIS A 169 1.20 14.30 -0.32
N LEU A 170 1.68 13.79 -1.44
CA LEU A 170 3.10 13.52 -1.69
C LEU A 170 3.61 14.59 -2.66
N ASP A 171 4.64 15.32 -2.25
CA ASP A 171 5.45 16.14 -3.16
C ASP A 171 6.47 15.21 -3.86
N PRO A 172 6.38 14.99 -5.18
CA PRO A 172 7.30 14.11 -5.90
C PRO A 172 8.75 14.59 -5.87
N SER A 173 8.98 15.89 -5.66
CA SER A 173 10.32 16.49 -5.72
C SER A 173 11.11 16.25 -4.43
N SER A 174 10.47 16.51 -3.28
CA SER A 174 11.07 16.24 -1.95
C SER A 174 10.81 14.81 -1.47
N ARG A 175 9.86 14.10 -2.09
CA ARG A 175 9.27 12.83 -1.64
C ARG A 175 8.71 12.88 -0.22
N GLU A 176 8.29 14.06 0.21
CA GLU A 176 7.68 14.27 1.52
C GLU A 176 6.18 14.01 1.48
N TRP A 177 5.72 13.24 2.48
CA TRP A 177 4.31 13.04 2.76
C TRP A 177 3.81 14.12 3.72
N THR A 178 2.67 14.70 3.38
CA THR A 178 1.93 15.64 4.22
C THR A 178 0.51 15.14 4.38
N ARG A 179 0.09 14.88 5.62
CA ARG A 179 -1.32 14.64 5.94
C ARG A 179 -2.07 15.94 5.76
N ILE A 180 -3.10 15.93 4.92
CA ILE A 180 -3.94 17.10 4.69
C ILE A 180 -5.08 17.07 5.71
N GLU A 181 -5.07 18.04 6.61
CA GLU A 181 -6.24 18.36 7.43
C GLU A 181 -7.26 19.15 6.62
N THR A 182 -8.47 18.61 6.53
CA THR A 182 -9.53 19.22 5.73
C THR A 182 -10.57 19.87 6.61
N LYS A 183 -11.00 21.09 6.24
CA LYS A 183 -12.04 21.80 6.97
C LYS A 183 -13.42 21.27 6.60
N GLY A 184 -14.28 21.09 7.59
CA GLY A 184 -15.68 20.71 7.39
C GLY A 184 -15.86 19.21 7.12
N LYS A 185 -16.85 18.86 6.29
CA LYS A 185 -17.19 17.46 6.00
C LYS A 185 -16.15 16.85 5.05
N SER A 186 -15.61 15.70 5.43
CA SER A 186 -14.73 14.88 4.60
C SER A 186 -15.44 13.60 4.14
N PRO A 187 -14.92 12.90 3.11
CA PRO A 187 -15.44 11.60 2.72
C PRO A 187 -15.31 10.60 3.88
N PRO A 188 -16.31 9.73 4.12
CA PRO A 188 -16.15 8.66 5.10
C PRO A 188 -15.08 7.65 4.68
N ALA A 189 -14.60 6.89 5.68
CA ALA A 189 -13.61 5.83 5.51
C ALA A 189 -14.01 4.83 4.45
N ARG A 190 -13.08 4.36 3.62
CA ARG A 190 -13.38 3.46 2.49
C ARG A 190 -12.14 2.84 1.86
N SER A 191 -12.32 1.71 1.20
CA SER A 191 -11.36 1.07 0.29
C SER A 191 -12.02 0.77 -1.08
N GLY A 192 -11.23 0.38 -2.07
CA GLY A 192 -11.70 0.02 -3.42
C GLY A 192 -12.36 1.13 -4.23
N HIS A 193 -12.28 2.37 -3.73
CA HIS A 193 -12.74 3.58 -4.42
C HIS A 193 -11.73 3.98 -5.50
N ARG A 194 -12.09 4.96 -6.33
CA ARG A 194 -11.15 5.54 -7.31
C ARG A 194 -11.10 7.05 -7.19
N MET A 195 -9.91 7.56 -7.46
CA MET A 195 -9.62 8.98 -7.53
C MET A 195 -9.13 9.36 -8.91
N THR A 196 -9.47 10.56 -9.34
CA THR A 196 -8.92 11.22 -10.52
C THR A 196 -8.93 12.72 -10.31
N TYR A 197 -8.45 13.49 -11.28
CA TYR A 197 -8.34 14.93 -11.17
C TYR A 197 -9.01 15.64 -12.34
N TYR A 198 -9.40 16.88 -12.08
CA TYR A 198 -9.82 17.84 -13.10
C TYR A 198 -9.34 19.23 -12.71
N LYS A 199 -8.40 19.80 -13.48
CA LYS A 199 -7.78 21.10 -13.18
C LYS A 199 -7.20 21.12 -11.76
N ASN A 200 -7.78 21.91 -10.85
CA ASN A 200 -7.36 22.06 -9.44
C ASN A 200 -8.25 21.24 -8.48
N TYR A 201 -8.97 20.25 -9.00
CA TYR A 201 -9.90 19.45 -8.20
C TYR A 201 -9.48 18.00 -8.19
N ILE A 202 -9.51 17.39 -7.01
CA ILE A 202 -9.44 15.94 -6.82
C ILE A 202 -10.85 15.41 -6.72
N ILE A 203 -11.14 14.34 -7.44
CA ILE A 203 -12.46 13.75 -7.54
C ILE A 203 -12.38 12.34 -6.99
N LEU A 204 -13.22 12.03 -6.02
CA LEU A 204 -13.33 10.72 -5.40
C LEU A 204 -14.75 10.18 -5.59
N PHE A 205 -14.88 8.92 -5.99
CA PHE A 205 -16.18 8.26 -6.12
C PHE A 205 -16.15 6.84 -5.58
N GLY A 206 -17.28 6.41 -5.01
CA GLY A 206 -17.57 5.00 -4.72
C GLY A 206 -16.65 4.37 -3.69
N GLY A 207 -16.35 3.08 -3.90
CA GLY A 207 -15.64 2.21 -2.96
C GLY A 207 -16.59 1.40 -2.11
N PHE A 208 -16.06 0.82 -1.03
CA PHE A 208 -16.83 0.08 -0.05
C PHE A 208 -16.30 0.32 1.37
N GLN A 209 -17.14 -0.04 2.31
CA GLN A 209 -16.82 -0.22 3.72
C GLN A 209 -17.19 -1.65 4.05
N ASP A 210 -16.21 -2.43 4.48
CA ASP A 210 -16.45 -3.74 5.05
C ASP A 210 -16.58 -3.62 6.56
N THR A 211 -17.61 -4.26 7.07
CA THR A 211 -17.72 -4.56 8.49
C THR A 211 -17.66 -6.08 8.61
N SER A 212 -17.21 -6.62 9.73
CA SER A 212 -17.19 -8.08 9.97
C SER A 212 -18.54 -8.78 9.75
N GLN A 213 -19.63 -8.02 9.56
CA GLN A 213 -20.98 -8.52 9.26
C GLN A 213 -21.43 -8.31 7.81
N GLN A 214 -21.02 -7.22 7.15
CA GLN A 214 -21.45 -6.92 5.77
C GLN A 214 -20.54 -5.94 5.04
N THR A 215 -20.38 -6.17 3.74
CA THR A 215 -19.75 -5.20 2.83
C THR A 215 -20.78 -4.22 2.28
N LYS A 216 -20.59 -2.93 2.53
CA LYS A 216 -21.42 -1.84 2.04
C LYS A 216 -20.70 -1.07 0.93
N TYR A 217 -21.18 -1.19 -0.29
CA TYR A 217 -20.71 -0.38 -1.42
C TYR A 217 -21.23 1.06 -1.33
N LEU A 218 -20.42 2.01 -1.79
CA LEU A 218 -20.67 3.44 -1.77
C LEU A 218 -20.91 3.98 -3.19
N ALA A 219 -21.70 5.06 -3.29
CA ALA A 219 -22.05 5.76 -4.54
C ALA A 219 -21.98 7.29 -4.40
N ASP A 220 -21.32 7.77 -3.34
CA ASP A 220 -21.14 9.19 -3.07
C ASP A 220 -19.98 9.75 -3.91
N LEU A 221 -20.10 11.03 -4.26
CA LEU A 221 -19.12 11.79 -5.02
C LEU A 221 -18.55 12.87 -4.11
N TRP A 222 -17.22 12.99 -4.09
CA TRP A 222 -16.52 14.02 -3.34
C TRP A 222 -15.55 14.76 -4.23
N ILE A 223 -15.47 16.07 -4.04
CA ILE A 223 -14.58 16.96 -4.79
C ILE A 223 -13.77 17.75 -3.78
N TYR A 224 -12.45 17.63 -3.85
CA TYR A 224 -11.53 18.42 -3.06
C TYR A 224 -11.04 19.59 -3.92
N ASP A 225 -11.16 20.80 -3.39
CA ASP A 225 -10.58 22.00 -3.97
C ASP A 225 -9.16 22.20 -3.42
N THR A 226 -8.15 22.01 -4.27
CA THR A 226 -6.74 22.15 -3.86
C THR A 226 -6.31 23.60 -3.65
N THR A 227 -7.18 24.57 -3.94
CA THR A 227 -6.93 26.00 -3.73
C THR A 227 -7.47 26.45 -2.37
N ASN A 228 -8.68 25.97 -2.04
CA ASN A 228 -9.38 26.34 -0.81
C ASN A 228 -9.19 25.33 0.32
N PHE A 229 -8.59 24.18 0.04
CA PHE A 229 -8.29 23.09 0.96
C PHE A 229 -9.55 22.52 1.65
N VAL A 230 -10.63 22.38 0.88
CA VAL A 230 -11.95 21.94 1.38
C VAL A 230 -12.51 20.83 0.51
N TRP A 231 -13.04 19.81 1.18
CA TRP A 231 -13.89 18.80 0.56
C TRP A 231 -15.32 19.30 0.41
N TYR A 232 -15.94 18.93 -0.70
CA TYR A 232 -17.33 19.22 -0.96
C TYR A 232 -18.02 18.00 -1.55
N ASN A 233 -19.21 17.71 -1.01
CA ASN A 233 -20.13 16.72 -1.54
C ASN A 233 -21.21 17.45 -2.36
N PRO A 234 -21.12 17.43 -3.71
CA PRO A 234 -22.07 18.16 -4.54
C PRO A 234 -23.49 17.60 -4.43
N PRO A 235 -24.51 18.47 -4.23
CA PRO A 235 -25.90 18.06 -4.28
C PRO A 235 -26.24 17.70 -5.73
N LEU A 236 -26.62 16.45 -5.94
CA LEU A 236 -27.06 15.95 -7.24
C LEU A 236 -28.59 15.98 -7.30
N PRO A 237 -29.21 16.45 -8.39
CA PRO A 237 -30.66 16.41 -8.53
C PRO A 237 -31.19 14.96 -8.47
N ILE A 238 -32.28 14.73 -7.74
CA ILE A 238 -32.89 13.40 -7.54
C ILE A 238 -33.24 12.72 -8.88
N SER A 239 -33.60 13.50 -9.90
CA SER A 239 -33.97 13.00 -11.24
C SER A 239 -32.79 12.63 -12.14
N THR A 240 -31.54 12.93 -11.75
CA THR A 240 -30.37 12.62 -12.59
C THR A 240 -29.94 11.16 -12.43
N GLN A 241 -29.75 10.48 -13.57
CA GLN A 241 -29.13 9.16 -13.57
C GLN A 241 -27.68 9.30 -13.10
N LYS A 242 -27.32 8.57 -12.04
CA LYS A 242 -25.99 8.51 -11.46
C LYS A 242 -25.53 7.06 -11.38
N PRO A 243 -24.21 6.79 -11.32
CA PRO A 243 -23.73 5.44 -11.13
C PRO A 243 -24.21 4.85 -9.80
N ASP A 244 -24.53 3.56 -9.82
CA ASP A 244 -24.85 2.78 -8.62
C ASP A 244 -23.59 2.56 -7.76
N ALA A 245 -23.81 2.09 -6.53
CA ALA A 245 -22.74 1.81 -5.59
C ALA A 245 -21.81 0.70 -6.11
N ARG A 246 -20.50 0.94 -6.11
CA ARG A 246 -19.49 0.07 -6.74
C ARG A 246 -18.06 0.36 -6.29
N SER A 247 -17.21 -0.65 -6.41
CA SER A 247 -15.76 -0.56 -6.29
C SER A 247 -15.07 -1.02 -7.58
N SER A 248 -13.73 -0.97 -7.63
CA SER A 248 -12.91 -1.60 -8.67
C SER A 248 -13.28 -1.23 -10.12
N PHE A 249 -13.87 -0.05 -10.31
CA PHE A 249 -14.17 0.53 -11.62
C PHE A 249 -12.97 1.29 -12.17
N SER A 250 -13.07 1.71 -13.43
CA SER A 250 -12.09 2.60 -14.07
C SER A 250 -12.59 4.04 -14.02
N PHE A 251 -11.73 4.94 -13.52
CA PHE A 251 -12.06 6.36 -13.38
C PHE A 251 -10.95 7.24 -13.95
N LEU A 252 -11.19 7.80 -15.15
CA LEU A 252 -10.17 8.47 -15.95
C LEU A 252 -10.43 9.97 -16.04
N PRO A 253 -9.36 10.81 -16.01
CA PRO A 253 -9.50 12.25 -16.18
C PRO A 253 -9.98 12.60 -17.59
N HIS A 254 -10.71 13.71 -17.71
CA HIS A 254 -11.13 14.28 -18.98
C HIS A 254 -11.03 15.81 -18.93
N GLU A 255 -10.85 16.45 -20.09
CA GLU A 255 -10.77 17.91 -20.22
C GLU A 255 -12.01 18.70 -19.73
N LEU A 256 -13.12 18.03 -19.41
CA LEU A 256 -14.35 18.64 -18.89
C LEU A 256 -14.80 18.03 -17.55
N GLY A 257 -13.98 17.16 -16.95
CA GLY A 257 -14.31 16.45 -15.71
C GLY A 257 -13.68 15.05 -15.67
N ALA A 258 -14.50 14.01 -15.59
CA ALA A 258 -14.02 12.62 -15.48
C ALA A 258 -14.95 11.63 -16.17
N VAL A 259 -14.43 10.43 -16.47
CA VAL A 259 -15.22 9.34 -17.07
C VAL A 259 -15.10 8.08 -16.22
N LEU A 260 -16.25 7.48 -15.92
CA LEU A 260 -16.38 6.22 -15.20
C LEU A 260 -16.80 5.12 -16.16
N TYR A 261 -16.16 3.96 -16.04
CA TYR A 261 -16.57 2.75 -16.73
C TYR A 261 -16.50 1.53 -15.81
N GLY A 262 -17.59 0.76 -15.82
CA GLY A 262 -17.68 -0.54 -15.18
C GLY A 262 -17.62 -0.50 -13.65
N GLY A 263 -17.03 -1.54 -13.06
CA GLY A 263 -16.93 -1.75 -11.62
C GLY A 263 -17.56 -3.05 -11.16
N TYR A 264 -17.44 -3.30 -9.86
CA TYR A 264 -17.99 -4.46 -9.19
C TYR A 264 -18.84 -4.03 -8.00
N SER A 265 -19.93 -4.74 -7.75
CA SER A 265 -20.61 -4.71 -6.46
C SER A 265 -21.31 -6.03 -6.17
N ARG A 266 -21.76 -6.21 -4.93
CA ARG A 266 -22.70 -7.27 -4.56
C ARG A 266 -24.07 -6.67 -4.33
N VAL A 267 -25.08 -7.17 -5.03
CA VAL A 267 -26.45 -6.65 -4.98
C VAL A 267 -27.38 -7.69 -4.36
N LYS A 268 -28.32 -7.22 -3.52
CA LYS A 268 -29.34 -8.09 -2.95
C LYS A 268 -30.30 -8.55 -4.05
N ALA A 269 -30.39 -9.86 -4.24
CA ALA A 269 -31.31 -10.51 -5.17
C ALA A 269 -32.22 -11.47 -4.41
N THR A 270 -33.51 -11.44 -4.71
CA THR A 270 -34.49 -12.37 -4.14
C THR A 270 -34.61 -13.57 -5.05
N VAL A 271 -34.21 -14.74 -4.57
CA VAL A 271 -34.36 -16.01 -5.30
C VAL A 271 -35.63 -16.70 -4.81
N THR A 272 -36.52 -16.99 -5.76
CA THR A 272 -37.73 -17.79 -5.51
C THR A 272 -37.41 -19.26 -5.70
N GLY A 273 -37.56 -20.05 -4.62
CA GLY A 273 -37.38 -21.51 -4.69
C GLY A 273 -38.37 -22.16 -5.66
N ARG A 274 -37.96 -23.29 -6.28
CA ARG A 274 -38.85 -24.12 -7.09
C ARG A 274 -40.04 -24.59 -6.24
N GLN A 275 -41.23 -24.44 -6.79
CA GLN A 275 -42.49 -24.80 -6.13
C GLN A 275 -42.54 -26.33 -5.92
N THR A 276 -42.30 -26.79 -4.70
CA THR A 276 -42.65 -28.15 -4.30
C THR A 276 -44.17 -28.27 -4.23
N LYS A 277 -44.74 -29.31 -4.84
CA LYS A 277 -46.19 -29.57 -4.83
C LYS A 277 -46.69 -29.62 -3.38
N GLY A 278 -47.36 -28.56 -2.93
CA GLY A 278 -47.98 -28.45 -1.61
C GLY A 278 -47.32 -27.49 -0.61
N GLY A 279 -46.17 -26.89 -0.92
CA GLY A 279 -45.48 -25.91 -0.06
C GLY A 279 -45.51 -24.49 -0.64
N GLY A 280 -45.71 -23.48 0.21
CA GLY A 280 -45.61 -22.07 -0.17
C GLY A 280 -44.21 -21.71 -0.70
N GLN A 281 -44.13 -20.72 -1.59
CA GLN A 281 -42.85 -20.28 -2.16
C GLN A 281 -41.91 -19.77 -1.06
N SER A 282 -40.79 -20.46 -0.82
CA SER A 282 -39.71 -19.93 0.01
C SER A 282 -38.95 -18.87 -0.79
N GLN A 283 -38.95 -17.63 -0.31
CA GLN A 283 -38.09 -16.56 -0.84
C GLN A 283 -36.87 -16.41 0.05
N ARG A 284 -35.67 -16.53 -0.53
CA ARG A 284 -34.41 -16.22 0.15
C ARG A 284 -33.75 -15.00 -0.51
N ASN A 285 -33.23 -14.08 0.30
CA ASN A 285 -32.41 -12.97 -0.19
C ASN A 285 -30.96 -13.40 -0.18
N ILE A 286 -30.31 -13.36 -1.34
CA ILE A 286 -28.88 -13.64 -1.51
C ILE A 286 -28.16 -12.40 -2.04
N LEU A 287 -26.86 -12.28 -1.78
CA LEU A 287 -26.02 -11.26 -2.41
C LEU A 287 -25.44 -11.84 -3.69
N LYS A 288 -25.86 -11.31 -4.85
CA LYS A 288 -25.34 -11.73 -6.14
C LYS A 288 -24.21 -10.79 -6.59
N PRO A 289 -23.06 -11.30 -7.08
CA PRO A 289 -22.06 -10.46 -7.73
C PRO A 289 -22.64 -9.74 -8.95
N MET A 290 -22.23 -8.50 -9.15
CA MET A 290 -22.66 -7.63 -10.26
C MET A 290 -21.44 -6.97 -10.88
N ILE A 291 -21.12 -7.35 -12.11
CA ILE A 291 -20.13 -6.65 -12.93
C ILE A 291 -20.86 -5.55 -13.71
N HIS A 292 -20.55 -4.31 -13.35
CA HIS A 292 -21.09 -3.14 -14.03
C HIS A 292 -20.44 -2.99 -15.40
N GLN A 293 -21.23 -2.62 -16.41
CA GLN A 293 -20.77 -2.39 -17.80
C GLN A 293 -21.25 -1.06 -18.37
N ASP A 294 -21.87 -0.24 -17.53
CA ASP A 294 -22.32 1.10 -17.86
C ASP A 294 -21.15 2.09 -17.87
N CYS A 295 -21.36 3.19 -18.59
CA CYS A 295 -20.40 4.27 -18.73
C CYS A 295 -21.05 5.58 -18.35
N PHE A 296 -20.38 6.38 -17.52
CA PHE A 296 -20.85 7.69 -17.11
C PHE A 296 -19.78 8.75 -17.35
N PHE A 297 -20.24 9.95 -17.68
CA PHE A 297 -19.42 11.15 -17.76
C PHE A 297 -19.78 12.07 -16.61
N LEU A 298 -18.80 12.44 -15.80
CA LEU A 298 -18.94 13.49 -14.80
C LEU A 298 -18.49 14.80 -15.44
N LYS A 299 -19.44 15.68 -15.74
CA LYS A 299 -19.12 17.03 -16.22
C LYS A 299 -19.01 17.99 -15.05
N ILE A 300 -17.92 18.74 -15.01
CA ILE A 300 -17.62 19.73 -13.97
C ILE A 300 -17.53 21.11 -14.62
N ASN A 301 -18.49 21.98 -14.30
CA ASN A 301 -18.47 23.37 -14.73
C ASN A 301 -17.89 24.23 -13.61
N GLN A 302 -16.81 24.94 -13.93
CA GLN A 302 -16.22 25.88 -12.99
C GLN A 302 -17.18 27.05 -12.71
N PRO A 303 -17.11 27.65 -11.51
CA PRO A 303 -17.81 28.90 -11.22
C PRO A 303 -17.43 29.98 -12.23
N ALA A 304 -18.34 30.93 -12.46
CA ALA A 304 -18.04 32.09 -13.31
C ALA A 304 -16.94 32.94 -12.65
N ALA A 305 -16.14 33.66 -13.43
CA ALA A 305 -15.06 34.50 -12.91
C ALA A 305 -15.54 35.57 -11.90
N ASN A 306 -16.81 35.97 -11.97
CA ASN A 306 -17.43 36.94 -11.07
C ASN A 306 -18.16 36.29 -9.88
N SER A 307 -18.09 34.97 -9.72
CA SER A 307 -18.68 34.28 -8.58
C SER A 307 -17.95 34.63 -7.27
N PRO A 308 -18.63 34.60 -6.12
CA PRO A 308 -17.99 34.82 -4.83
C PRO A 308 -16.76 33.91 -4.62
N PRO A 309 -15.73 34.38 -3.90
CA PRO A 309 -14.62 33.53 -3.48
C PRO A 309 -15.15 32.25 -2.80
N ASN A 310 -14.52 31.11 -3.10
CA ASN A 310 -14.87 29.78 -2.57
C ASN A 310 -16.21 29.21 -3.07
N THR A 311 -16.79 29.75 -4.15
CA THR A 311 -17.94 29.11 -4.80
C THR A 311 -17.51 27.74 -5.35
N PRO A 312 -18.15 26.63 -4.94
CA PRO A 312 -17.77 25.31 -5.44
C PRO A 312 -18.20 25.12 -6.91
N PRO A 313 -17.53 24.21 -7.65
CA PRO A 313 -17.94 23.90 -9.01
C PRO A 313 -19.30 23.18 -9.02
N THR A 314 -20.04 23.36 -10.12
CA THR A 314 -21.28 22.59 -10.34
C THR A 314 -20.96 21.32 -11.11
N VAL A 315 -21.64 20.23 -10.78
CA VAL A 315 -21.40 18.93 -11.41
C VAL A 315 -22.68 18.25 -11.87
N ARG A 316 -22.56 17.44 -12.92
CA ARG A 316 -23.64 16.58 -13.40
C ARG A 316 -23.09 15.26 -13.93
N TRP A 317 -23.79 14.18 -13.63
CA TRP A 317 -23.57 12.89 -14.27
C TRP A 317 -24.36 12.81 -15.58
N GLU A 318 -23.73 12.27 -16.61
CA GLU A 318 -24.35 12.00 -17.90
C GLU A 318 -24.11 10.53 -18.25
N ARG A 319 -25.18 9.74 -18.32
CA ARG A 319 -25.07 8.35 -18.74
C ARG A 319 -24.72 8.30 -20.23
N ARG A 320 -23.66 7.56 -20.56
CA ARG A 320 -23.24 7.29 -21.94
C ARG A 320 -23.72 5.91 -22.35
N LYS A 321 -23.77 5.67 -23.66
CA LYS A 321 -23.97 4.32 -24.20
C LYS A 321 -22.83 3.40 -23.73
N LYS A 322 -23.10 2.09 -23.63
CA LYS A 322 -22.04 1.11 -23.42
C LYS A 322 -20.96 1.27 -24.51
N PRO A 323 -19.66 1.26 -24.16
CA PRO A 323 -18.60 1.37 -25.14
C PRO A 323 -18.71 0.30 -26.23
N ALA A 324 -18.49 0.69 -27.48
CA ALA A 324 -18.45 -0.27 -28.58
C ALA A 324 -17.20 -1.17 -28.46
N ASN A 325 -17.35 -2.44 -28.82
CA ASN A 325 -16.28 -3.45 -28.80
C ASN A 325 -15.62 -3.65 -27.42
N ALA A 326 -16.34 -3.37 -26.34
CA ALA A 326 -15.85 -3.65 -24.99
C ALA A 326 -15.50 -5.15 -24.83
N PRO A 327 -14.55 -5.50 -23.97
CA PRO A 327 -14.19 -6.89 -23.70
C PRO A 327 -15.42 -7.75 -23.39
N ASN A 328 -15.42 -8.97 -23.95
CA ASN A 328 -16.45 -9.97 -23.76
C ASN A 328 -15.75 -11.32 -23.53
N PRO A 329 -16.07 -12.08 -22.45
CA PRO A 329 -17.09 -11.79 -21.42
C PRO A 329 -16.77 -10.55 -20.56
N ALA A 330 -17.73 -10.15 -19.71
CA ALA A 330 -17.59 -9.03 -18.79
C ALA A 330 -16.54 -9.34 -17.72
N ARG A 331 -15.62 -8.41 -17.45
CA ARG A 331 -14.48 -8.67 -16.56
C ARG A 331 -14.47 -7.72 -15.36
N ALA A 332 -14.24 -8.27 -14.17
CA ALA A 332 -13.85 -7.51 -12.99
C ALA A 332 -12.32 -7.33 -12.95
N GLY A 333 -11.84 -6.39 -12.15
CA GLY A 333 -10.40 -6.16 -11.93
C GLY A 333 -9.59 -5.77 -13.18
N SER A 334 -10.24 -5.40 -14.29
CA SER A 334 -9.58 -4.84 -15.48
C SER A 334 -9.32 -3.35 -15.24
N THR A 335 -8.18 -3.05 -14.62
CA THR A 335 -7.75 -1.68 -14.30
C THR A 335 -7.43 -0.90 -15.58
N MET A 336 -7.62 0.43 -15.55
CA MET A 336 -7.25 1.30 -16.66
C MET A 336 -6.37 2.45 -16.20
N THR A 337 -5.41 2.81 -17.03
CA THR A 337 -4.59 4.02 -16.85
C THR A 337 -4.78 4.98 -18.01
N TYR A 338 -4.68 6.28 -17.75
CA TYR A 338 -4.95 7.31 -18.76
C TYR A 338 -3.73 7.54 -19.66
N HIS A 339 -3.97 7.62 -20.97
CA HIS A 339 -2.96 7.98 -21.96
C HIS A 339 -3.57 8.72 -23.16
N LYS A 340 -3.27 10.01 -23.30
CA LYS A 340 -3.61 10.82 -24.50
C LYS A 340 -5.07 10.64 -24.98
N GLY A 341 -6.04 10.83 -24.08
CA GLY A 341 -7.47 10.68 -24.38
C GLY A 341 -7.98 9.23 -24.45
N ARG A 342 -7.16 8.26 -24.05
CA ARG A 342 -7.48 6.83 -24.03
C ARG A 342 -7.32 6.27 -22.63
N GLY A 343 -8.11 5.25 -22.29
CA GLY A 343 -7.84 4.36 -21.17
C GLY A 343 -7.15 3.10 -21.66
N ILE A 344 -5.94 2.83 -21.18
CA ILE A 344 -5.21 1.59 -21.48
C ILE A 344 -5.57 0.57 -20.41
N SER A 345 -6.12 -0.57 -20.84
CA SER A 345 -6.70 -1.61 -20.00
C SER A 345 -5.97 -2.92 -20.20
N PHE A 346 -5.69 -3.64 -19.12
CA PHE A 346 -5.01 -4.93 -19.16
C PHE A 346 -5.70 -5.96 -18.27
N GLY A 347 -5.83 -7.18 -18.80
CA GLY A 347 -6.27 -8.36 -18.06
C GLY A 347 -7.72 -8.35 -17.57
N GLY A 348 -7.91 -8.74 -16.31
CA GLY A 348 -9.20 -8.90 -15.64
C GLY A 348 -9.63 -10.37 -15.51
N VAL A 349 -10.68 -10.57 -14.71
CA VAL A 349 -11.25 -11.90 -14.37
C VAL A 349 -12.74 -11.96 -14.68
N HIS A 350 -13.22 -13.11 -15.14
CA HIS A 350 -14.63 -13.42 -15.34
C HIS A 350 -15.03 -14.68 -14.59
N ASP A 351 -15.86 -14.51 -13.57
CA ASP A 351 -16.39 -15.61 -12.78
C ASP A 351 -17.49 -16.34 -13.59
N VAL A 352 -17.31 -17.64 -13.78
CA VAL A 352 -18.23 -18.58 -14.39
C VAL A 352 -18.86 -19.42 -13.28
N GLU A 353 -20.15 -19.18 -13.01
CA GLU A 353 -20.93 -19.98 -12.06
C GLU A 353 -21.20 -21.38 -12.66
N GLU A 354 -20.46 -22.42 -12.25
CA GLU A 354 -20.70 -23.81 -12.67
C GLU A 354 -21.83 -24.47 -11.87
N SER A 355 -21.96 -24.14 -10.57
CA SER A 355 -23.01 -24.67 -9.67
C SER A 355 -23.41 -23.67 -8.57
N GLU A 356 -24.34 -24.02 -7.66
CA GLU A 356 -24.66 -23.17 -6.51
C GLU A 356 -23.49 -23.03 -5.51
N GLU A 357 -22.46 -23.90 -5.58
CA GLU A 357 -21.34 -23.98 -4.63
C GLU A 357 -19.95 -23.81 -5.27
N GLY A 358 -19.84 -23.87 -6.60
CA GLY A 358 -18.56 -23.76 -7.33
C GLY A 358 -18.56 -22.60 -8.32
N ILE A 359 -17.56 -21.73 -8.18
CA ILE A 359 -17.25 -20.63 -9.12
C ILE A 359 -15.89 -20.96 -9.74
N ASP A 360 -15.82 -21.04 -11.07
CA ASP A 360 -14.56 -21.09 -11.79
C ASP A 360 -14.25 -19.69 -12.35
N SER A 361 -12.98 -19.29 -12.36
CA SER A 361 -12.57 -17.93 -12.69
C SER A 361 -11.71 -17.92 -13.96
N GLU A 362 -12.23 -17.31 -15.03
CA GLU A 362 -11.48 -17.13 -16.28
C GLU A 362 -10.65 -15.84 -16.23
N PHE A 363 -9.32 -15.96 -16.18
CA PHE A 363 -8.40 -14.83 -16.19
C PHE A 363 -7.95 -14.48 -17.60
N PHE A 364 -7.71 -13.18 -17.84
CA PHE A 364 -7.28 -12.68 -19.14
C PHE A 364 -5.96 -11.91 -19.05
N ASN A 365 -5.25 -11.83 -20.18
CA ASN A 365 -4.04 -11.01 -20.37
C ASN A 365 -4.12 -10.08 -21.60
N ASN A 366 -5.32 -9.85 -22.13
CA ASN A 366 -5.45 -9.02 -23.31
C ASN A 366 -5.25 -7.52 -22.98
N LEU A 367 -4.60 -6.80 -23.89
CA LEU A 367 -4.41 -5.36 -23.81
C LEU A 367 -5.41 -4.62 -24.72
N PHE A 368 -6.09 -3.61 -24.18
CA PHE A 368 -7.02 -2.76 -24.93
C PHE A 368 -6.75 -1.27 -24.72
N ALA A 369 -7.04 -0.47 -25.74
CA ALA A 369 -7.18 0.97 -25.63
C ALA A 369 -8.64 1.38 -25.82
N TRP A 370 -9.23 1.97 -24.80
CA TRP A 370 -10.54 2.62 -24.90
C TRP A 370 -10.38 4.08 -25.26
N ASN A 371 -10.83 4.48 -26.46
CA ASN A 371 -10.89 5.89 -26.81
C ASN A 371 -12.11 6.52 -26.11
N ILE A 372 -11.85 7.49 -25.23
CA ILE A 372 -12.86 8.08 -24.37
C ILE A 372 -13.88 8.88 -25.19
N GLU A 373 -13.44 9.65 -26.18
CA GLU A 373 -14.32 10.51 -26.99
C GLU A 373 -15.23 9.68 -27.91
N ARG A 374 -14.65 8.74 -28.66
CA ARG A 374 -15.37 7.82 -29.56
C ARG A 374 -16.15 6.75 -28.83
N ASN A 375 -15.92 6.59 -27.53
CA ASN A 375 -16.51 5.56 -26.68
C ASN A 375 -16.39 4.14 -27.27
N ARG A 376 -15.18 3.78 -27.69
CA ARG A 376 -14.89 2.52 -28.39
C ARG A 376 -13.57 1.93 -27.94
N TYR A 377 -13.59 0.62 -27.68
CA TYR A 377 -12.40 -0.18 -27.41
C TYR A 377 -11.72 -0.61 -28.70
N PHE A 378 -10.39 -0.62 -28.65
CA PHE A 378 -9.51 -1.12 -29.68
C PHE A 378 -8.57 -2.15 -29.05
N PRO A 379 -8.53 -3.41 -29.53
CA PRO A 379 -7.53 -4.36 -29.08
C PRO A 379 -6.14 -3.87 -29.51
N LEU A 380 -5.19 -3.91 -28.58
CA LEU A 380 -3.79 -3.64 -28.86
C LEU A 380 -3.08 -4.98 -29.00
N THR A 381 -2.62 -5.28 -30.21
CA THR A 381 -1.88 -6.51 -30.51
C THR A 381 -0.42 -6.19 -30.77
N LEU A 382 0.46 -7.08 -30.30
CA LEU A 382 1.89 -7.00 -30.57
C LEU A 382 2.15 -7.20 -32.06
N ARG A 383 3.16 -6.51 -32.57
CA ARG A 383 3.57 -6.48 -33.97
C ARG A 383 5.04 -6.83 -34.04
N LYS A 384 5.45 -7.59 -35.04
CA LYS A 384 6.87 -7.83 -35.25
C LYS A 384 7.56 -6.49 -35.55
N PRO A 385 8.75 -6.22 -34.97
CA PRO A 385 9.54 -5.06 -35.34
C PRO A 385 9.70 -5.04 -36.86
N ARG A 386 9.40 -3.91 -37.50
CA ARG A 386 9.76 -3.74 -38.90
C ARG A 386 11.29 -3.73 -38.97
N ASN A 387 11.88 -4.84 -39.42
CA ASN A 387 13.27 -4.83 -39.85
C ASN A 387 13.37 -3.82 -41.00
N ASP A 388 13.94 -2.64 -40.72
CA ASP A 388 14.42 -1.73 -41.76
C ASP A 388 15.67 -2.34 -42.42
N GLN A 389 15.49 -3.50 -43.06
CA GLN A 389 16.33 -3.94 -44.16
C GLN A 389 15.95 -3.16 -45.42
N ARG A 390 16.19 -1.85 -45.38
CA ARG A 390 16.38 -1.02 -46.57
C ARG A 390 17.62 -0.15 -46.41
N LYS A 391 18.76 -0.79 -46.14
CA LYS A 391 20.02 -0.32 -46.71
C LYS A 391 20.10 -0.86 -48.14
N GLY A 392 19.70 -0.02 -49.09
CA GLY A 392 19.76 -0.32 -50.52
C GLY A 392 18.76 0.51 -51.31
N GLN A 393 19.24 1.65 -51.82
CA GLN A 393 18.54 2.59 -52.72
C GLN A 393 17.39 3.42 -52.14
N ALA A 394 17.76 4.56 -51.55
CA ALA A 394 16.94 5.76 -51.64
C ALA A 394 17.85 6.93 -52.04
N SER A 395 17.72 7.32 -53.30
CA SER A 395 18.30 8.51 -53.90
C SER A 395 17.93 9.77 -53.12
N ASP A 396 18.94 10.61 -52.87
CA ASP A 396 18.90 12.07 -52.75
C ASP A 396 17.68 12.69 -52.03
N ARG A 397 17.86 12.97 -50.74
CA ARG A 397 17.37 14.20 -50.06
C ARG A 397 17.91 14.24 -48.61
N VAL A 398 19.19 14.57 -48.46
CA VAL A 398 19.77 14.89 -47.15
C VAL A 398 19.45 16.35 -46.81
N GLY A 399 18.74 16.55 -45.69
CA GLY A 399 18.48 17.87 -45.12
C GLY A 399 19.74 18.56 -44.61
N ARG A 400 19.74 19.89 -44.67
CA ARG A 400 20.89 20.82 -44.48
C ARG A 400 21.71 20.64 -43.18
N ARG A 401 21.20 19.93 -42.18
CA ARG A 401 21.87 19.71 -40.88
C ARG A 401 22.79 18.48 -40.86
N GLY A 402 22.57 17.50 -41.73
CA GLY A 402 23.41 16.29 -41.83
C GLY A 402 24.67 16.47 -42.69
N ARG A 403 24.73 17.52 -43.53
CA ARG A 403 25.93 17.86 -44.30
C ARG A 403 27.05 18.47 -43.44
N GLY A 404 26.71 19.08 -42.30
CA GLY A 404 27.70 19.71 -41.41
C GLY A 404 28.57 18.68 -40.70
N GLN A 405 27.94 17.68 -40.06
CA GLN A 405 28.66 16.63 -39.32
C GLN A 405 29.54 15.76 -40.22
N ALA A 406 29.06 15.40 -41.42
CA ALA A 406 29.87 14.64 -42.37
C ALA A 406 31.08 15.45 -42.90
N ASN A 407 30.91 16.76 -43.11
CA ASN A 407 32.01 17.64 -43.50
C ASN A 407 33.02 17.82 -42.36
N ASP A 408 32.57 17.94 -41.11
CA ASP A 408 33.45 18.14 -39.96
C ASP A 408 34.29 16.88 -39.67
N ASP A 409 33.70 15.69 -39.81
CA ASP A 409 34.40 14.41 -39.66
C ASP A 409 35.41 14.15 -40.80
N GLU A 410 35.06 14.52 -42.03
CA GLU A 410 35.97 14.44 -43.20
C GLU A 410 37.13 15.45 -43.07
N LEU A 411 36.84 16.64 -42.55
CA LEU A 411 37.84 17.68 -42.33
C LEU A 411 38.79 17.33 -41.17
N LEU A 412 38.30 16.71 -40.10
CA LEU A 412 39.13 16.17 -39.01
C LEU A 412 40.05 15.03 -39.51
N ARG A 413 39.55 14.12 -40.34
CA ARG A 413 40.37 13.05 -40.95
C ARG A 413 41.46 13.60 -41.86
N ASN A 414 41.13 14.61 -42.67
CA ASN A 414 42.10 15.24 -43.56
C ASN A 414 43.17 16.03 -42.77
N LEU A 415 42.80 16.65 -41.65
CA LEU A 415 43.75 17.35 -40.78
C LEU A 415 44.71 16.36 -40.09
N ALA A 416 44.19 15.22 -39.62
CA ALA A 416 45.00 14.15 -39.03
C ALA A 416 45.98 13.52 -40.04
N ALA A 417 45.55 13.36 -41.30
CA ALA A 417 46.42 12.84 -42.36
C ALA A 417 47.55 13.81 -42.75
N LEU A 418 47.28 15.12 -42.73
CA LEU A 418 48.27 16.17 -42.98
C LEU A 418 49.30 16.29 -41.84
N GLU A 419 48.86 16.15 -40.58
CA GLU A 419 49.74 16.17 -39.41
C GLU A 419 50.65 14.93 -39.34
N ALA A 420 50.18 13.78 -39.86
CA ALA A 420 50.95 12.55 -39.99
C ALA A 420 51.87 12.49 -41.23
N GLY A 421 51.87 13.52 -42.10
CA GLY A 421 52.79 13.65 -43.23
C GLY A 421 52.63 12.60 -44.35
N ARG A 422 51.43 12.03 -44.53
CA ARG A 422 51.16 10.97 -45.55
C ARG A 422 50.28 11.47 -46.69
N SER A 423 50.33 10.74 -47.81
CA SER A 423 49.55 11.03 -49.03
C SER A 423 48.05 10.79 -48.81
N LEU A 424 47.21 11.70 -49.36
CA LEU A 424 45.74 11.70 -49.31
C LEU A 424 45.06 10.46 -49.95
N ALA A 425 45.82 9.50 -50.47
CA ALA A 425 45.29 8.26 -51.04
C ALA A 425 45.07 7.14 -50.01
N ASP A 426 45.61 7.25 -48.79
CA ASP A 426 45.53 6.22 -47.74
C ASP A 426 44.53 6.55 -46.62
N VAL A 427 43.62 7.51 -46.84
CA VAL A 427 42.73 8.08 -45.81
C VAL A 427 41.61 7.11 -45.39
N ASP A 428 41.26 6.14 -46.24
CA ASP A 428 40.19 5.17 -45.97
C ASP A 428 40.57 4.04 -44.98
N GLN A 429 41.84 3.94 -44.57
CA GLN A 429 42.33 2.86 -43.69
C GLN A 429 42.72 3.33 -42.27
N MET A 430 42.47 4.59 -41.89
CA MET A 430 42.76 5.06 -40.53
C MET A 430 41.55 4.90 -39.60
N GLU A 431 41.64 3.96 -38.67
CA GLU A 431 40.81 3.92 -37.47
C GLU A 431 41.40 4.87 -36.42
N ILE A 432 40.58 5.80 -35.93
CA ILE A 432 40.95 6.72 -34.86
C ILE A 432 40.68 5.99 -33.55
N GLU A 433 41.73 5.51 -32.87
CA GLU A 433 41.62 5.06 -31.49
C GLU A 433 41.31 6.28 -30.60
N LYS A 434 40.07 6.37 -30.13
CA LYS A 434 39.73 7.27 -29.02
C LYS A 434 40.31 6.69 -27.73
N PRO A 435 40.87 7.52 -26.82
CA PRO A 435 41.30 7.03 -25.52
C PRO A 435 40.10 6.43 -24.78
N LYS A 436 40.20 5.16 -24.40
CA LYS A 436 39.29 4.57 -23.41
C LYS A 436 39.57 5.24 -22.07
N GLU A 437 38.66 6.08 -21.62
CA GLU A 437 38.48 6.27 -20.19
C GLU A 437 37.98 4.94 -19.63
N GLU A 438 38.73 4.33 -18.71
CA GLU A 438 38.27 3.18 -17.94
C GLU A 438 37.15 3.63 -17.00
N LEU A 439 35.94 3.71 -17.55
CA LEU A 439 34.72 3.56 -16.78
C LEU A 439 34.31 2.09 -16.88
N ASP A 440 34.03 1.48 -15.73
CA ASP A 440 33.55 0.11 -15.58
C ASP A 440 32.14 -0.02 -16.20
N ASP A 441 32.07 0.02 -17.53
CA ASP A 441 30.85 -0.19 -18.32
C ASP A 441 30.59 -1.70 -18.41
N LYS A 442 30.14 -2.29 -17.31
CA LYS A 442 29.35 -3.53 -17.41
C LYS A 442 28.06 -3.16 -18.13
N GLU A 443 27.97 -3.44 -19.44
CA GLU A 443 26.70 -3.37 -20.15
C GLU A 443 25.64 -4.13 -19.34
N PRO A 444 24.53 -3.48 -18.92
CA PRO A 444 23.50 -4.17 -18.16
C PRO A 444 22.96 -5.34 -18.99
N PRO A 445 22.58 -6.46 -18.33
CA PRO A 445 22.10 -7.65 -19.02
C PRO A 445 20.96 -7.27 -19.97
N LYS A 446 21.06 -7.71 -21.23
CA LYS A 446 20.06 -7.42 -22.26
C LYS A 446 18.73 -8.02 -21.84
N LYS A 447 17.80 -7.15 -21.43
CA LYS A 447 16.45 -7.52 -21.04
C LYS A 447 15.72 -8.27 -22.16
N VAL A 448 15.01 -9.31 -21.78
CA VAL A 448 14.26 -10.16 -22.70
C VAL A 448 13.07 -9.39 -23.26
N SER A 449 12.97 -9.34 -24.58
CA SER A 449 11.80 -8.84 -25.29
C SER A 449 10.94 -10.02 -25.70
N LEU A 450 9.75 -10.11 -25.13
CA LEU A 450 8.76 -11.16 -25.37
C LEU A 450 7.77 -10.70 -26.45
N MET A 451 7.29 -11.65 -27.25
CA MET A 451 6.19 -11.42 -28.21
C MET A 451 4.84 -11.90 -27.68
N GLU A 452 4.74 -12.05 -26.37
CA GLU A 452 3.54 -12.43 -25.65
C GLU A 452 3.27 -11.44 -24.53
N PHE A 453 2.00 -11.25 -24.18
CA PHE A 453 1.62 -10.44 -23.04
C PHE A 453 1.95 -11.17 -21.71
N PRO A 454 2.07 -10.42 -20.60
CA PRO A 454 2.27 -11.02 -19.28
C PRO A 454 1.18 -12.06 -18.92
N HIS A 455 1.46 -12.89 -17.91
CA HIS A 455 0.52 -13.91 -17.44
C HIS A 455 -0.89 -13.32 -17.16
N PRO A 456 -1.98 -14.05 -17.47
CA PRO A 456 -3.34 -13.65 -17.11
C PRO A 456 -3.47 -13.28 -15.63
N ARG A 457 -4.10 -12.14 -15.36
CA ARG A 457 -4.23 -11.59 -14.00
C ARG A 457 -5.28 -10.50 -13.95
N PHE A 458 -5.74 -10.21 -12.74
CA PHE A 458 -6.58 -9.05 -12.46
C PHE A 458 -5.90 -8.11 -11.47
N ASN A 459 -6.41 -6.88 -11.38
CA ASN A 459 -5.92 -5.85 -10.47
C ASN A 459 -4.42 -5.50 -10.62
N ALA A 460 -3.83 -5.75 -11.79
CA ALA A 460 -2.49 -5.28 -12.11
C ALA A 460 -2.39 -3.75 -12.00
N GLN A 461 -1.27 -3.26 -11.47
CA GLN A 461 -1.03 -1.84 -11.36
C GLN A 461 -0.48 -1.31 -12.70
N LEU A 462 -1.15 -0.30 -13.24
CA LEU A 462 -0.84 0.26 -14.56
C LEU A 462 -0.44 1.73 -14.46
N ALA A 463 0.71 2.07 -15.03
CA ALA A 463 1.13 3.46 -15.21
C ALA A 463 1.64 3.68 -16.63
N VAL A 464 1.32 4.82 -17.22
CA VAL A 464 1.92 5.24 -18.48
C VAL A 464 2.77 6.47 -18.23
N GLN A 465 4.06 6.34 -18.55
CA GLN A 465 4.99 7.45 -18.59
C GLN A 465 5.36 7.69 -20.06
N ASP A 466 5.08 8.90 -20.53
CA ASP A 466 5.16 9.31 -21.94
C ASP A 466 4.31 8.44 -22.89
N ASP A 467 4.92 7.43 -23.52
CA ASP A 467 4.26 6.47 -24.43
C ASP A 467 4.56 5.00 -24.05
N ILE A 468 5.18 4.78 -22.88
CA ILE A 468 5.53 3.45 -22.37
C ILE A 468 4.54 3.09 -21.26
N LEU A 469 3.83 1.98 -21.46
CA LEU A 469 3.01 1.35 -20.44
C LEU A 469 3.89 0.50 -19.53
N TYR A 470 3.72 0.68 -18.24
CA TYR A 470 4.28 -0.15 -17.18
C TYR A 470 3.15 -0.98 -16.57
N ILE A 471 3.38 -2.28 -16.46
CA ILE A 471 2.50 -3.24 -15.81
C ILE A 471 3.29 -3.82 -14.65
N TYR A 472 2.77 -3.70 -13.44
CA TYR A 472 3.38 -4.24 -12.23
C TYR A 472 2.37 -5.09 -11.49
N GLY A 473 2.81 -6.23 -10.96
CA GLY A 473 2.06 -7.05 -10.01
C GLY A 473 0.68 -7.50 -10.50
N GLY A 474 -0.28 -7.56 -9.58
CA GLY A 474 -1.61 -8.13 -9.80
C GLY A 474 -1.74 -9.54 -9.22
N THR A 475 -2.93 -10.12 -9.35
CA THR A 475 -3.29 -11.39 -8.72
C THR A 475 -3.86 -12.39 -9.72
N PHE A 476 -3.72 -13.66 -9.40
CA PHE A 476 -4.27 -14.80 -10.14
C PHE A 476 -4.74 -15.85 -9.14
N GLU A 477 -5.89 -16.47 -9.39
CA GLU A 477 -6.46 -17.48 -8.49
C GLU A 477 -6.60 -18.80 -9.24
N LYS A 478 -6.33 -19.91 -8.56
CA LYS A 478 -6.54 -21.27 -9.09
C LYS A 478 -7.00 -22.18 -7.96
N GLY A 479 -8.28 -22.56 -7.98
CA GLY A 479 -8.91 -23.21 -6.83
C GLY A 479 -8.87 -22.28 -5.61
N ASP A 480 -8.43 -22.79 -4.47
CA ASP A 480 -8.33 -22.01 -3.22
C ASP A 480 -7.01 -21.24 -3.07
N ARG A 481 -6.11 -21.34 -4.06
CA ARG A 481 -4.79 -20.69 -4.02
C ARG A 481 -4.83 -19.33 -4.73
N GLU A 482 -4.36 -18.29 -4.05
CA GLU A 482 -4.15 -16.94 -4.60
C GLU A 482 -2.65 -16.69 -4.84
N PHE A 483 -2.30 -16.29 -6.05
CA PHE A 483 -0.94 -15.95 -6.46
C PHE A 483 -0.83 -14.44 -6.63
N THR A 484 0.08 -13.82 -5.87
CA THR A 484 0.40 -12.41 -6.00
C THR A 484 1.71 -12.24 -6.77
N PHE A 485 1.72 -11.41 -7.80
CA PHE A 485 2.90 -11.15 -8.61
C PHE A 485 3.68 -9.90 -8.14
N ASP A 486 5.00 -9.90 -8.39
CA ASP A 486 5.92 -8.74 -8.26
C ASP A 486 6.65 -8.41 -9.58
N ASP A 487 6.29 -9.09 -10.66
CA ASP A 487 6.89 -8.88 -11.98
C ASP A 487 6.54 -7.50 -12.56
N MET A 488 7.42 -7.02 -13.43
CA MET A 488 7.29 -5.71 -14.06
C MET A 488 7.60 -5.80 -15.55
N TYR A 489 6.68 -5.29 -16.36
CA TYR A 489 6.76 -5.30 -17.81
C TYR A 489 6.58 -3.90 -18.38
N THR A 490 7.20 -3.67 -19.54
CA THR A 490 7.07 -2.44 -20.31
C THR A 490 6.60 -2.70 -21.73
N ILE A 491 5.71 -1.85 -22.23
CA ILE A 491 5.16 -1.95 -23.59
C ILE A 491 5.15 -0.55 -24.22
N ASP A 492 5.83 -0.38 -25.35
CA ASP A 492 5.76 0.85 -26.15
C ASP A 492 4.39 0.91 -26.86
N LEU A 493 3.53 1.84 -26.47
CA LEU A 493 2.17 1.97 -27.00
C LEU A 493 2.13 2.54 -28.42
N GLY A 494 3.23 3.11 -28.91
CA GLY A 494 3.36 3.61 -30.28
C GLY A 494 3.81 2.52 -31.26
N LYS A 495 4.78 1.70 -30.85
CA LYS A 495 5.36 0.63 -31.68
C LYS A 495 4.63 -0.69 -31.54
N LEU A 496 4.26 -1.05 -30.31
CA LEU A 496 3.75 -2.38 -29.94
C LEU A 496 4.65 -3.50 -30.45
N ASP A 497 5.96 -3.29 -30.42
CA ASP A 497 6.98 -4.15 -31.03
C ASP A 497 7.48 -5.29 -30.13
N GLY A 498 6.87 -5.44 -28.95
CA GLY A 498 7.15 -6.48 -27.98
C GLY A 498 6.84 -6.01 -26.56
N VAL A 499 6.99 -6.92 -25.61
CA VAL A 499 6.90 -6.68 -24.18
C VAL A 499 8.29 -6.84 -23.60
N LYS A 500 8.85 -5.76 -23.04
CA LYS A 500 10.16 -5.82 -22.39
C LYS A 500 9.96 -6.15 -20.91
N GLN A 501 10.45 -7.32 -20.51
CA GLN A 501 10.47 -7.76 -19.12
C GLN A 501 11.56 -6.98 -18.37
N ILE A 502 11.14 -6.22 -17.37
CA ILE A 502 12.04 -5.48 -16.47
C ILE A 502 12.51 -6.44 -15.37
N PHE A 503 11.55 -7.13 -14.76
CA PHE A 503 11.78 -8.11 -13.71
C PHE A 503 10.66 -9.16 -13.73
N SER A 504 10.98 -10.37 -13.33
CA SER A 504 9.99 -11.41 -13.00
C SER A 504 10.63 -12.39 -12.03
N ARG A 505 9.83 -12.86 -11.09
CA ARG A 505 10.14 -13.94 -10.16
C ARG A 505 9.03 -14.96 -10.26
N GLU A 506 9.36 -16.22 -10.02
CA GLU A 506 8.31 -17.21 -9.79
C GLU A 506 7.62 -16.89 -8.45
N PRO A 507 6.28 -16.98 -8.38
CA PRO A 507 5.54 -16.76 -7.14
C PRO A 507 6.06 -17.69 -6.02
N GLU A 508 6.24 -17.16 -4.81
CA GLU A 508 6.65 -17.95 -3.65
C GLU A 508 5.60 -19.02 -3.30
N ASN A 509 6.06 -20.20 -2.86
CA ASN A 509 5.20 -21.33 -2.53
C ASN A 509 4.19 -20.98 -1.42
N TRP A 510 2.95 -21.44 -1.63
CA TRP A 510 1.85 -21.30 -0.68
C TRP A 510 2.14 -22.05 0.62
N LEU A 511 1.94 -21.42 1.78
CA LEU A 511 2.11 -22.14 3.05
C LEU A 511 1.04 -23.23 3.18
N GLY A 512 1.48 -24.49 3.19
CA GLY A 512 0.62 -25.68 3.14
C GLY A 512 0.72 -26.48 1.84
N SER A 513 1.61 -26.10 0.91
CA SER A 513 1.98 -26.93 -0.25
C SER A 513 3.03 -27.99 0.08
N GLU A 514 2.95 -28.64 1.25
CA GLU A 514 3.61 -29.94 1.42
C GLU A 514 2.89 -30.96 0.53
N ASP A 515 3.05 -30.82 -0.79
CA ASP A 515 2.86 -31.88 -1.76
C ASP A 515 4.18 -32.70 -1.67
N GLU A 516 4.17 -33.95 -1.21
CA GLU A 516 4.06 -35.14 -2.08
C GLU A 516 4.90 -35.07 -3.37
N ASP A 517 6.02 -34.34 -3.37
CA ASP A 517 7.09 -34.57 -4.35
C ASP A 517 7.98 -35.67 -3.79
N SER A 518 7.61 -36.89 -4.18
CA SER A 518 8.38 -38.13 -4.11
C SER A 518 9.89 -37.88 -4.21
N GLU A 519 10.60 -38.16 -3.11
CA GLU A 519 12.01 -38.49 -3.19
C GLU A 519 12.10 -39.74 -4.08
N GLU A 520 12.48 -39.53 -5.34
CA GLU A 520 12.93 -40.58 -6.25
C GLU A 520 14.28 -41.06 -5.71
N ASP A 521 14.20 -41.85 -4.63
CA ASP A 521 15.35 -42.57 -4.10
C ASP A 521 15.74 -43.64 -5.13
N GLY A 522 16.96 -43.49 -5.64
CA GLY A 522 17.57 -44.42 -6.56
C GLY A 522 17.81 -45.76 -5.88
N ASP A 523 16.98 -46.74 -6.21
CA ASP A 523 17.22 -48.14 -5.87
C ASP A 523 18.46 -48.67 -6.59
N SER A 524 19.50 -48.95 -5.81
CA SER A 524 20.61 -49.84 -6.18
C SER A 524 20.82 -50.84 -5.05
N ASP A 525 20.93 -52.11 -5.47
CA ASP A 525 21.37 -53.29 -4.73
C ASP A 525 20.24 -53.95 -3.89
N GLY A 526 19.83 -55.20 -4.10
CA GLY A 526 20.53 -56.36 -4.64
C GLY A 526 20.51 -57.47 -3.57
N ASP A 527 19.91 -58.62 -3.92
CA ASP A 527 19.98 -59.94 -3.23
C ASP A 527 19.11 -60.07 -1.94
N GLU A 528 18.43 -61.17 -1.60
CA GLU A 528 18.27 -62.53 -2.14
C GLU A 528 17.07 -63.17 -1.37
N ASP A 529 16.28 -64.00 -2.06
CA ASP A 529 15.62 -65.26 -1.66
C ASP A 529 14.88 -65.42 -0.31
N ASP A 530 13.58 -65.77 -0.37
CA ASP A 530 13.05 -67.10 0.03
C ASP A 530 11.51 -67.15 -0.07
N ASP A 531 11.04 -67.81 -1.14
CA ASP A 531 10.07 -68.91 -1.23
C ASP A 531 8.79 -69.04 -0.36
N ASP A 532 7.77 -69.52 -1.08
CA ASP A 532 6.66 -70.41 -0.73
C ASP A 532 5.27 -69.84 -0.33
N ASP A 533 4.42 -69.85 -1.37
CA ASP A 533 3.22 -70.68 -1.53
C ASP A 533 1.88 -70.35 -0.84
N ASP A 534 0.91 -70.19 -1.76
CA ASP A 534 -0.41 -70.85 -1.83
C ASP A 534 -1.63 -70.31 -1.04
N ASP A 535 -2.53 -69.76 -1.88
CA ASP A 535 -3.88 -70.26 -2.16
C ASP A 535 -5.13 -69.70 -1.45
N GLU A 536 -6.01 -69.22 -2.36
CA GLU A 536 -7.46 -69.44 -2.51
C GLU A 536 -8.41 -68.89 -1.42
N GLU A 537 -9.22 -67.89 -1.79
CA GLU A 537 -10.64 -68.03 -2.22
C GLU A 537 -11.56 -68.56 -1.11
N ASP A 538 -12.43 -67.71 -0.53
CA ASP A 538 -13.83 -67.68 -0.96
C ASP A 538 -14.73 -66.78 -0.09
N GLU A 539 -15.55 -66.06 -0.85
CA GLU A 539 -16.93 -65.60 -0.71
C GLU A 539 -17.75 -65.63 0.62
N GLU A 540 -18.51 -64.53 0.72
CA GLU A 540 -19.94 -64.43 1.08
C GLU A 540 -20.43 -64.06 2.50
N GLN A 541 -21.00 -62.84 2.52
CA GLN A 541 -22.32 -62.43 3.05
C GLN A 541 -22.65 -62.59 4.55
N GLY A 542 -22.86 -61.42 5.16
CA GLY A 542 -24.13 -61.08 5.80
C GLY A 542 -24.24 -61.31 7.31
N ASP A 543 -24.26 -60.23 8.09
CA ASP A 543 -25.45 -59.76 8.83
C ASP A 543 -25.04 -58.67 9.84
N VAL A 544 -25.94 -57.71 9.99
CA VAL A 544 -25.89 -56.52 10.82
C VAL A 544 -26.17 -56.90 12.27
N SER A 545 -25.31 -56.46 13.20
CA SER A 545 -25.80 -56.11 14.54
C SER A 545 -24.94 -55.03 15.19
N MET A 546 -25.61 -53.93 15.56
CA MET A 546 -25.10 -52.91 16.46
C MET A 546 -24.91 -53.50 17.86
N SER A 547 -23.76 -53.26 18.48
CA SER A 547 -23.71 -53.00 19.92
C SER A 547 -22.52 -52.12 20.28
N VAL A 548 -22.83 -51.18 21.17
CA VAL A 548 -21.95 -50.24 21.85
C VAL A 548 -21.00 -51.03 22.76
N GLU A 549 -19.71 -50.75 22.73
CA GLU A 549 -18.86 -50.64 23.93
C GLU A 549 -17.43 -50.20 23.58
N ARG A 550 -16.98 -49.14 24.27
CA ARG A 550 -15.55 -48.80 24.40
C ARG A 550 -14.91 -49.86 25.31
N PRO A 551 -13.65 -50.21 25.06
CA PRO A 551 -12.72 -50.26 26.19
C PRO A 551 -11.40 -49.54 25.90
N TRP A 552 -11.03 -48.77 26.89
CA TRP A 552 -9.70 -48.24 27.15
C TRP A 552 -8.89 -49.31 27.91
N SER A 553 -7.67 -49.62 27.46
CA SER A 553 -6.57 -50.19 28.28
C SER A 553 -5.28 -50.11 27.45
N GLU A 554 -4.31 -49.24 27.74
CA GLU A 554 -3.28 -49.25 28.79
C GLU A 554 -2.01 -50.07 28.44
N SER A 555 -0.92 -49.32 28.24
CA SER A 555 0.50 -49.57 28.58
C SER A 555 1.23 -50.84 28.14
N LYS A 556 2.33 -50.66 27.40
CA LYS A 556 3.65 -51.21 27.76
C LYS A 556 4.78 -50.21 27.49
N ARG A 557 5.31 -49.65 28.58
CA ARG A 557 6.67 -49.09 28.66
C ARG A 557 7.69 -50.21 28.42
N LYS A 558 8.76 -49.91 27.67
CA LYS A 558 10.07 -50.51 27.93
C LYS A 558 11.14 -49.44 27.84
N SER A 559 11.79 -49.26 28.98
CA SER A 559 12.93 -48.38 29.29
C SER A 559 14.22 -48.87 28.64
N LYS A 560 15.09 -47.93 28.26
CA LYS A 560 16.55 -48.11 28.36
C LYS A 560 17.21 -46.76 28.70
N GLN A 561 17.99 -46.79 29.79
CA GLN A 561 18.78 -45.71 30.36
C GLN A 561 20.01 -45.39 29.49
N ILE A 562 20.28 -44.10 29.25
CA ILE A 562 21.32 -43.21 29.83
C ILE A 562 22.72 -43.46 29.28
N ASP A 563 23.25 -42.43 28.60
CA ASP A 563 24.62 -41.97 28.76
C ASP A 563 24.59 -40.42 28.83
N GLU A 564 25.22 -39.86 29.87
CA GLU A 564 25.48 -38.44 30.09
C GLU A 564 26.81 -38.04 29.42
N GLU A 565 26.88 -36.86 28.80
CA GLU A 565 27.94 -35.89 29.09
C GLU A 565 27.61 -34.47 28.55
N THR A 566 27.52 -33.54 29.50
CA THR A 566 28.01 -32.13 29.51
C THR A 566 27.72 -31.19 28.33
N VAL A 567 26.93 -30.12 28.56
CA VAL A 567 27.30 -28.73 28.20
C VAL A 567 26.74 -27.72 29.21
N GLU A 568 27.63 -26.77 29.50
CA GLU A 568 27.68 -25.60 30.38
C GLU A 568 26.41 -24.75 30.61
N THR A 569 26.26 -24.36 31.87
CA THR A 569 25.47 -23.24 32.36
C THR A 569 26.22 -21.91 32.19
N ALA A 570 25.57 -20.89 31.64
CA ALA A 570 25.91 -19.50 31.91
C ALA A 570 24.63 -18.64 32.02
N SER A 571 24.45 -18.14 33.23
CA SER A 571 23.44 -17.25 33.78
C SER A 571 23.50 -15.83 33.18
N ILE A 572 22.33 -15.24 32.91
CA ILE A 572 22.18 -13.80 32.66
C ILE A 572 21.77 -13.13 33.98
N ASP A 573 22.69 -12.32 34.50
CA ASP A 573 22.48 -11.39 35.61
C ASP A 573 21.56 -10.24 35.22
N SER A 574 20.74 -9.87 36.18
CA SER A 574 19.95 -8.65 36.26
C SER A 574 20.79 -7.45 36.73
N ALA A 575 20.65 -6.31 36.08
CA ALA A 575 20.99 -4.99 36.63
C ALA A 575 20.12 -3.93 35.92
N ILE A 576 19.05 -3.45 36.56
CA ILE A 576 18.95 -2.25 37.41
C ILE A 576 18.40 -1.04 36.61
N PHE A 577 17.19 -0.69 37.01
CA PHE A 577 16.46 0.56 36.82
C PHE A 577 17.30 1.77 37.27
N ASP A 578 17.24 2.87 36.53
CA ASP A 578 17.36 4.22 37.07
C ASP A 578 16.22 5.09 36.52
N GLU A 579 15.75 5.98 37.38
CA GLU A 579 14.39 6.52 37.45
C GLU A 579 14.33 7.98 36.94
N THR A 580 13.21 8.30 36.27
CA THR A 580 12.48 9.60 36.24
C THR A 580 12.96 10.71 35.25
N PRO A 581 12.10 11.70 34.92
CA PRO A 581 10.75 11.54 34.35
C PRO A 581 10.48 12.57 33.22
N ASP A 582 9.78 12.22 32.13
CA ASP A 582 8.95 13.25 31.47
C ASP A 582 7.86 12.72 30.54
N ASP A 583 6.81 13.52 30.53
CA ASP A 583 5.41 13.34 30.16
C ASP A 583 5.16 13.12 28.65
N SER A 584 4.58 11.98 28.27
CA SER A 584 3.72 11.84 27.08
C SER A 584 2.99 10.49 27.07
N THR A 585 1.79 10.47 27.65
CA THR A 585 0.90 9.31 27.62
C THR A 585 0.32 9.09 26.22
N VAL A 586 0.93 8.17 25.45
CA VAL A 586 0.22 7.38 24.43
C VAL A 586 0.35 5.92 24.86
N ALA A 587 -0.66 5.44 25.58
CA ALA A 587 -0.73 4.06 26.03
C ALA A 587 -0.86 3.14 24.81
N THR A 588 0.21 2.42 24.50
CA THR A 588 0.17 1.22 23.70
C THR A 588 -0.23 0.09 24.63
N SER A 589 -1.47 -0.41 24.52
CA SER A 589 -1.83 -1.64 25.20
C SER A 589 -1.07 -2.79 24.55
N VAL A 590 -0.06 -3.28 25.26
CA VAL A 590 0.57 -4.56 24.96
C VAL A 590 -0.51 -5.61 25.18
N ASP A 591 -1.03 -6.21 24.10
CA ASP A 591 -2.11 -7.21 24.17
C ASP A 591 -1.62 -8.40 24.99
N ASP A 592 -2.16 -8.56 26.20
CA ASP A 592 -1.80 -9.59 27.16
C ASP A 592 -2.55 -10.92 26.90
N GLY A 593 -3.32 -11.00 25.82
CA GLY A 593 -4.04 -12.20 25.39
C GLY A 593 -5.19 -12.59 26.33
N LEU A 594 -5.56 -11.71 27.26
CA LEU A 594 -6.66 -11.91 28.21
C LEU A 594 -7.97 -11.29 27.68
N PRO A 595 -9.14 -11.86 28.01
CA PRO A 595 -10.42 -11.28 27.61
C PRO A 595 -10.56 -9.83 28.10
N HIS A 596 -10.84 -8.89 27.18
CA HIS A 596 -10.88 -7.46 27.50
C HIS A 596 -12.33 -6.90 27.60
N PRO A 597 -12.58 -5.98 28.56
CA PRO A 597 -13.82 -5.21 28.66
C PRO A 597 -14.18 -4.44 27.38
N ARG A 598 -15.47 -4.28 27.07
CA ARG A 598 -15.93 -3.38 26.00
C ARG A 598 -16.42 -2.04 26.56
N PRO A 599 -16.34 -0.94 25.80
CA PRO A 599 -16.98 0.32 26.16
C PRO A 599 -18.49 0.14 26.39
N PHE A 600 -19.00 0.76 27.45
CA PHE A 600 -20.39 0.72 27.93
C PHE A 600 -20.89 -0.67 28.37
N GLU A 601 -20.00 -1.66 28.52
CA GLU A 601 -20.36 -2.98 29.06
C GLU A 601 -20.43 -2.90 30.60
N SER A 602 -21.42 -3.54 31.21
CA SER A 602 -21.40 -3.69 32.68
C SER A 602 -20.49 -4.85 33.09
N ARG A 603 -19.94 -4.80 34.31
CA ARG A 603 -19.13 -5.89 34.88
C ARG A 603 -19.83 -7.26 34.79
N ARG A 604 -21.15 -7.27 34.95
CA ARG A 604 -21.96 -8.49 34.87
C ARG A 604 -22.01 -9.04 33.45
N GLU A 605 -22.16 -8.18 32.46
CA GLU A 605 -22.19 -8.56 31.03
C GLU A 605 -20.82 -9.04 30.56
N PHE A 606 -19.76 -8.37 31.00
CA PHE A 606 -18.39 -8.78 30.72
C PHE A 606 -18.11 -10.22 31.16
N PHE A 607 -18.44 -10.55 32.42
CA PHE A 607 -18.25 -11.92 32.90
C PHE A 607 -19.21 -12.92 32.25
N GLN A 608 -20.44 -12.52 31.90
CA GLN A 608 -21.35 -13.41 31.18
C GLN A 608 -20.81 -13.80 29.80
N ARG A 609 -20.16 -12.85 29.10
CA ARG A 609 -19.56 -13.08 27.78
C ARG A 609 -18.27 -13.89 27.87
N THR A 610 -17.40 -13.57 28.83
CA THR A 610 -16.03 -14.11 28.90
C THR A 610 -15.83 -15.20 29.96
N GLY A 611 -16.87 -15.54 30.71
CA GLY A 611 -16.75 -16.42 31.89
C GLY A 611 -16.27 -17.83 31.58
N ASN A 612 -16.49 -18.36 30.36
CA ASN A 612 -15.94 -19.65 29.94
C ASN A 612 -14.43 -19.55 29.64
N GLU A 613 -14.01 -18.47 28.97
CA GLU A 613 -12.60 -18.19 28.66
C GLU A 613 -11.77 -18.02 29.94
N TRP A 614 -12.31 -17.30 30.94
CA TRP A 614 -11.66 -17.16 32.25
C TRP A 614 -11.54 -18.47 33.02
N GLN A 615 -12.52 -19.38 32.88
CA GLN A 615 -12.43 -20.71 33.49
C GLN A 615 -11.36 -21.57 32.79
N GLU A 616 -11.24 -21.50 31.47
CA GLU A 616 -10.20 -22.20 30.70
C GLU A 616 -8.79 -21.67 31.03
N LEU A 617 -8.63 -20.35 31.14
CA LEU A 617 -7.38 -19.72 31.57
C LEU A 617 -7.00 -20.12 32.99
N LEU A 618 -7.96 -20.15 33.92
CA LEU A 618 -7.72 -20.61 35.28
C LEU A 618 -7.32 -22.08 35.33
N MET A 619 -8.01 -22.96 34.60
CA MET A 619 -7.67 -24.39 34.53
C MET A 619 -6.28 -24.61 33.91
N THR A 620 -5.93 -23.83 32.89
CA THR A 620 -4.60 -23.86 32.25
C THR A 620 -3.53 -23.40 33.25
N SER A 621 -3.74 -22.27 33.94
CA SER A 621 -2.83 -21.75 34.96
C SER A 621 -2.61 -22.74 36.11
N LEU A 622 -3.66 -23.43 36.56
CA LEU A 622 -3.56 -24.46 37.60
C LEU A 622 -2.74 -25.67 37.13
N ARG A 623 -2.94 -26.13 35.89
CA ARG A 623 -2.15 -27.22 35.29
C ARG A 623 -0.66 -26.85 35.19
N TRP A 624 -0.34 -25.63 34.78
CA TRP A 624 1.03 -25.12 34.75
C TRP A 624 1.67 -25.05 36.14
N LYS A 625 0.89 -24.77 37.19
CA LYS A 625 1.34 -24.78 38.59
C LYS A 625 1.38 -26.19 39.20
N GLY A 626 1.18 -27.24 38.41
CA GLY A 626 1.19 -28.63 38.86
C GLY A 626 -0.03 -29.02 39.71
N VAL A 627 -1.08 -28.20 39.73
CA VAL A 627 -2.33 -28.48 40.45
C VAL A 627 -3.34 -29.06 39.47
N GLN A 628 -3.83 -30.28 39.76
CA GLN A 628 -4.89 -30.89 38.96
C GLN A 628 -6.21 -30.11 39.15
N PRO A 629 -6.78 -29.49 38.09
CA PRO A 629 -8.01 -28.70 38.19
C PRO A 629 -9.20 -29.51 38.74
N GLU A 630 -9.18 -30.84 38.61
CA GLU A 630 -10.19 -31.76 39.12
C GLU A 630 -10.26 -31.80 40.66
N THR A 631 -9.27 -31.22 41.35
CA THR A 631 -9.25 -31.07 42.81
C THR A 631 -10.14 -29.92 43.32
N LEU A 632 -10.57 -29.01 42.44
CA LEU A 632 -11.47 -27.90 42.76
C LEU A 632 -12.89 -28.22 42.30
N THR A 633 -13.87 -27.84 43.11
CA THR A 633 -15.26 -27.97 42.70
C THR A 633 -15.60 -27.01 41.57
N VAL A 634 -16.57 -27.36 40.72
CA VAL A 634 -17.06 -26.48 39.63
C VAL A 634 -17.49 -25.11 40.16
N LYS A 635 -17.99 -25.06 41.40
CA LYS A 635 -18.37 -23.80 42.06
C LYS A 635 -17.15 -22.94 42.39
N GLU A 636 -16.07 -23.52 42.90
CA GLU A 636 -14.83 -22.81 43.22
C GLU A 636 -14.11 -22.31 41.96
N ILE A 637 -14.10 -23.10 40.87
CA ILE A 637 -13.53 -22.67 39.59
C ILE A 637 -14.28 -21.46 39.04
N LYS A 638 -15.62 -21.47 39.09
CA LYS A 638 -16.44 -20.31 38.67
C LYS A 638 -16.23 -19.09 39.55
N THR A 639 -16.11 -19.26 40.86
CA THR A 639 -15.84 -18.14 41.79
C THR A 639 -14.46 -17.52 41.53
N ARG A 640 -13.42 -18.32 41.35
CA ARG A 640 -12.07 -17.80 41.07
C ARG A 640 -11.96 -17.19 39.67
N ALA A 641 -12.62 -17.76 38.68
CA ALA A 641 -12.69 -17.16 37.33
C ALA A 641 -13.44 -15.81 37.35
N PHE A 642 -14.47 -15.68 38.19
CA PHE A 642 -15.16 -14.42 38.41
C PHE A 642 -14.24 -13.37 39.05
N GLU A 643 -13.49 -13.73 40.08
CA GLU A 643 -12.52 -12.85 40.74
C GLU A 643 -11.42 -12.37 39.77
N MET A 644 -10.87 -13.28 38.94
CA MET A 644 -9.88 -12.91 37.91
C MET A 644 -10.44 -11.94 36.87
N SER A 645 -11.68 -12.17 36.43
CA SER A 645 -12.34 -11.24 35.50
C SER A 645 -12.64 -9.90 36.15
N GLU A 646 -12.89 -9.87 37.46
CA GLU A 646 -13.16 -8.63 38.20
C GLU A 646 -11.90 -7.76 38.32
N GLU A 647 -10.75 -8.38 38.58
CA GLU A 647 -9.46 -7.69 38.61
C GLU A 647 -9.15 -7.04 37.25
N LYS A 648 -9.23 -7.82 36.16
CA LYS A 648 -9.03 -7.30 34.79
C LYS A 648 -10.03 -6.21 34.41
N TRP A 649 -11.28 -6.31 34.89
CA TRP A 649 -12.31 -5.29 34.67
C TRP A 649 -11.94 -3.95 35.31
N TRP A 650 -11.35 -3.98 36.51
CA TRP A 650 -10.92 -2.77 37.20
C TRP A 650 -9.63 -2.19 36.62
N ASP A 651 -8.68 -3.05 36.25
CA ASP A 651 -7.40 -2.63 35.63
C ASP A 651 -7.62 -1.89 34.32
N ALA A 652 -8.59 -2.33 33.50
CA ALA A 652 -8.91 -1.68 32.23
C ALA A 652 -9.94 -0.54 32.36
N ARG A 653 -10.49 -0.24 33.55
CA ARG A 653 -11.63 0.69 33.67
C ARG A 653 -11.30 2.14 33.35
N GLU A 654 -10.06 2.56 33.57
CA GLU A 654 -9.61 3.92 33.24
C GLU A 654 -9.48 4.11 31.73
N GLU A 655 -8.85 3.16 31.03
CA GLU A 655 -8.73 3.14 29.57
C GLU A 655 -10.10 3.04 28.88
N ILE A 656 -10.97 2.14 29.36
CA ILE A 656 -12.32 1.97 28.82
C ILE A 656 -13.17 3.22 29.05
N ARG A 657 -12.99 3.95 30.16
CA ARG A 657 -13.67 5.23 30.36
C ARG A 657 -13.22 6.30 29.37
N ALA A 658 -11.92 6.37 29.06
CA ALA A 658 -11.43 7.28 28.03
C ALA A 658 -12.05 6.96 26.66
N LEU A 659 -12.21 5.67 26.33
CA LEU A 659 -12.87 5.22 25.11
C LEU A 659 -14.39 5.46 25.11
N GLU A 660 -15.05 5.38 26.27
CA GLU A 660 -16.46 5.74 26.45
C GLU A 660 -16.67 7.25 26.23
N ASP A 661 -15.81 8.09 26.81
CA ASP A 661 -15.86 9.55 26.65
C ASP A 661 -15.61 9.98 25.19
N GLU A 662 -14.63 9.37 24.50
CA GLU A 662 -14.37 9.62 23.07
C GLU A 662 -15.57 9.21 22.18
N GLN A 663 -16.22 8.09 22.51
CA GLN A 663 -17.41 7.64 21.79
C GLN A 663 -18.64 8.50 22.07
N GLU A 664 -18.79 9.02 23.30
CA GLU A 664 -19.86 9.94 23.67
C GLU A 664 -19.68 11.31 22.97
N GLU A 665 -18.44 11.82 22.86
CA GLU A 665 -18.10 13.00 22.06
C GLU A 665 -18.38 12.78 20.56
N ALA A 666 -18.24 11.55 20.08
CA ALA A 666 -18.66 11.14 18.73
C ALA A 666 -20.18 10.91 18.60
N GLY A 667 -20.96 11.11 19.66
CA GLY A 667 -22.43 11.00 19.68
C GLY A 667 -22.97 9.59 19.83
N ILE A 668 -22.14 8.63 20.28
CA ILE A 668 -22.50 7.24 20.55
C ILE A 668 -22.69 7.10 22.06
N GLY A 669 -23.94 6.93 22.50
CA GLY A 669 -24.28 6.74 23.91
C GLY A 669 -24.50 5.27 24.30
N GLU A 670 -24.77 5.05 25.59
CA GLU A 670 -24.94 3.75 26.25
C GLU A 670 -25.81 2.77 25.45
N VAL A 671 -25.28 1.56 25.23
CA VAL A 671 -25.96 0.48 24.50
C VAL A 671 -27.09 -0.08 25.36
N VAL A 672 -28.29 0.48 25.22
CA VAL A 672 -29.49 -0.10 25.85
C VAL A 672 -29.76 -1.46 25.22
N SER A 673 -29.69 -2.52 26.04
CA SER A 673 -30.01 -3.88 25.62
C SER A 673 -31.44 -3.95 25.04
N LEU A 674 -31.60 -4.66 23.92
CA LEU A 674 -32.90 -4.83 23.25
C LEU A 674 -33.94 -5.58 24.11
N ALA A 675 -33.56 -6.10 25.28
CA ALA A 675 -34.46 -6.74 26.24
C ALA A 675 -35.24 -5.73 27.10
N ASP A 676 -34.74 -4.51 27.30
CA ASP A 676 -35.37 -3.51 28.19
C ASP A 676 -36.35 -2.57 27.46
N ARG A 677 -36.48 -2.70 26.14
CA ARG A 677 -37.39 -1.87 25.32
C ARG A 677 -38.82 -2.41 25.22
N GLY A 678 -39.16 -3.35 26.10
CA GLY A 678 -40.39 -4.12 26.10
C GLY A 678 -41.47 -3.66 27.07
N ASP A 679 -41.44 -2.44 27.65
CA ASP A 679 -42.65 -1.90 28.30
C ASP A 679 -42.55 -0.38 28.55
N SER A 680 -43.14 0.43 27.66
CA SER A 680 -43.72 1.75 27.98
C SER A 680 -44.15 2.47 26.70
N GLY A 681 -45.43 2.30 26.33
CA GLY A 681 -46.10 3.17 25.38
C GLY A 681 -46.29 4.58 25.95
N GLY A 682 -46.11 5.61 25.11
CA GLY A 682 -46.33 6.98 25.55
C GLY A 682 -46.21 8.04 24.46
N VAL A 683 -47.35 8.36 23.86
CA VAL A 683 -47.66 9.46 22.93
C VAL A 683 -47.00 10.81 23.31
N GLY A 684 -46.45 11.55 22.33
CA GLY A 684 -46.00 12.93 22.57
C GLY A 684 -45.67 13.76 21.31
N ARG A 685 -46.52 14.73 21.01
CA ARG A 685 -46.53 15.71 19.90
C ARG A 685 -45.29 16.61 19.75
N ARG A 686 -45.03 16.98 18.48
CA ARG A 686 -44.56 18.29 17.94
C ARG A 686 -43.93 19.29 18.94
N ARG A 687 -42.69 19.69 18.66
CA ARG A 687 -42.40 20.99 18.03
C ARG A 687 -41.10 20.96 17.25
#